data_AF-A0A139KYL8-F1
#
_entry.id   AF-A0A139KYL8-F1
#
_cell.length_a   1.000
_cell.length_b   1.000
_cell.length_c   1.000
_cell.angle_alpha   90.00
_cell.angle_beta   90.00
_cell.angle_gamma   90.00
#
_symmetry.space_group_name_H-M   'P 1'
#
loop_
_entity.id
_entity.type
_entity.pdbx_description
1 polymer ?
#
loop_
_entity_poly.entity_id
_entity_poly.type
_entity_poly.pdbx_seq_one_letter_code
_entity_poly.pdbx_strand_id
1 'polypeptide(L)'
;MIKKILTAFLLLPTLLCAQINTERVMTIARNALYFEDYVLSIQYFNQVINAKPYLYEPYFFRGLAKINLDDFQGAEADCNAAIQRNPFVVGAYQIRGLARIRQNNYDGAIEDYKTALKYDPENLVLWHNLSLCHMQKEDYGAAKEDLGKLLKIAPRYTRAYLMRGEVSLKQKDTIQALNDFEKAIEMDRYDPDGWGARAIVRLQQGKYADAEADLDHSIHLSAKNAGNYINRALARFHQNNLRGAMSDYDLALDIDPNNFLGHYNRGLLRAQVGDDNRAIEDFDFVLQIEPDNMMATFNRGLLRAQTGNYRGAISDYSKVIDEYPNFMAGYYHRAEARKKIGDRKGAEQDEFKLMKMQIDKRNGVTADNKDVADNAQDGEDKSKTRKKSDKNMDNYRKIVIADDSEQDEKYKSDYRGRVQDRNVSIKMESMYALTYYEKLSEVKRIVHFHKYIEELNHSKLFPKPLRITNMEAPLTEEQVRFHFALVDSHTSDIVADDKDAKKRFLRGLDFYLVQDFASSIDDFTQAILLDDKFFPAYFMRALVRYKQLEYKKAEAELTEGVPGASSDSKKQPEVTSIDYDIVKNDLDHVIQLAPDFVYGYYNRANVLSMLKDYRGALEDYNKAIELNKDFAEAYFNRGLTHIFLGNNKQGITDLSKAGELGIVSAYNIIKRFTDTRE
;
A
#
# COMPACT_ATOMS: atom_id res chain seq x y z
N MET A 1 59.86 -33.91 -22.10
CA MET A 1 59.09 -33.26 -21.00
C MET A 1 58.68 -31.82 -21.32
N ILE A 2 59.53 -31.01 -21.94
CA ILE A 2 59.25 -29.58 -22.22
C ILE A 2 58.00 -29.35 -23.10
N LYS A 3 57.74 -30.19 -24.12
CA LYS A 3 56.52 -30.09 -24.95
C LYS A 3 55.22 -30.36 -24.20
N LYS A 4 55.21 -31.20 -23.15
CA LYS A 4 54.01 -31.48 -22.32
C LYS A 4 53.73 -30.36 -21.30
N ILE A 5 54.77 -29.67 -20.85
CA ILE A 5 54.67 -28.52 -19.92
C ILE A 5 54.18 -27.28 -20.69
N LEU A 6 54.65 -27.06 -21.92
CA LEU A 6 54.14 -25.97 -22.77
C LEU A 6 52.67 -26.15 -23.16
N THR A 7 52.22 -27.37 -23.45
CA THR A 7 50.79 -27.65 -23.71
C THR A 7 49.92 -27.46 -22.47
N ALA A 8 50.44 -27.70 -21.26
CA ALA A 8 49.72 -27.42 -20.02
C ALA A 8 49.57 -25.91 -19.78
N PHE A 9 50.59 -25.10 -20.13
CA PHE A 9 50.52 -23.64 -20.06
C PHE A 9 49.64 -23.02 -21.17
N LEU A 10 49.54 -23.66 -22.34
CA LEU A 10 48.63 -23.26 -23.43
C LEU A 10 47.15 -23.59 -23.14
N LEU A 11 46.87 -24.49 -22.20
CA LEU A 11 45.52 -24.81 -21.69
C LEU A 11 45.15 -24.01 -20.42
N LEU A 12 46.05 -23.19 -19.86
CA LEU A 12 45.71 -22.31 -18.73
C LEU A 12 44.71 -21.18 -19.05
N PRO A 13 44.63 -20.60 -20.27
CA PRO A 13 43.65 -19.54 -20.54
C PRO A 13 42.21 -20.06 -20.65
N THR A 14 41.98 -21.38 -20.81
CA THR A 14 40.62 -21.94 -20.92
C THR A 14 39.91 -22.10 -19.57
N LEU A 15 40.56 -21.70 -18.46
CA LEU A 15 39.99 -21.67 -17.11
C LEU A 15 39.72 -20.24 -16.60
N LEU A 16 39.94 -19.21 -17.43
CA LEU A 16 39.61 -17.83 -17.08
C LEU A 16 38.10 -17.60 -17.24
N CYS A 17 37.33 -17.90 -16.21
CA CYS A 17 36.00 -17.34 -16.08
C CYS A 17 36.13 -15.82 -15.99
N ALA A 18 35.39 -15.07 -16.82
CA ALA A 18 35.35 -13.62 -16.73
C ALA A 18 34.86 -13.22 -15.33
N GLN A 19 35.77 -12.78 -14.46
CA GLN A 19 35.40 -12.34 -13.12
C GLN A 19 34.77 -10.96 -13.21
N ILE A 20 33.52 -10.84 -12.78
CA ILE A 20 32.85 -9.56 -12.61
C ILE A 20 33.68 -8.73 -11.63
N ASN A 21 34.10 -7.53 -12.02
CA ASN A 21 34.76 -6.60 -11.11
C ASN A 21 33.73 -6.06 -10.11
N THR A 22 33.57 -6.76 -8.98
CA THR A 22 32.56 -6.46 -7.96
C THR A 22 32.72 -5.06 -7.36
N GLU A 23 33.94 -4.53 -7.29
CA GLU A 23 34.17 -3.17 -6.75
C GLU A 23 33.64 -2.08 -7.68
N ARG A 24 33.86 -2.27 -8.99
CA ARG A 24 33.29 -1.39 -10.01
C ARG A 24 31.76 -1.48 -10.01
N VAL A 25 31.20 -2.70 -9.98
CA VAL A 25 29.74 -2.89 -9.95
C VAL A 25 29.14 -2.30 -8.68
N MET A 26 29.76 -2.49 -7.52
CA MET A 26 29.35 -1.89 -6.24
C MET A 26 29.36 -0.35 -6.31
N THR A 27 30.35 0.24 -6.98
CA THR A 27 30.41 1.70 -7.16
C THR A 27 29.31 2.21 -8.10
N ILE A 28 29.04 1.50 -9.20
CA ILE A 28 27.92 1.82 -10.09
C ILE A 28 26.59 1.70 -9.34
N ALA A 29 26.40 0.65 -8.55
CA ALA A 29 25.20 0.45 -7.74
C ALA A 29 24.96 1.60 -6.76
N ARG A 30 26.00 2.02 -6.03
CA ARG A 30 25.93 3.16 -5.10
C ARG A 30 25.67 4.48 -5.81
N ASN A 31 26.23 4.69 -6.99
CA ASN A 31 25.93 5.88 -7.79
C ASN A 31 24.47 5.89 -8.25
N ALA A 32 23.94 4.75 -8.71
CA ALA A 32 22.53 4.62 -9.06
C ALA A 32 21.62 4.93 -7.86
N LEU A 33 21.96 4.40 -6.68
CA LEU A 33 21.25 4.70 -5.43
C LEU A 33 21.30 6.20 -5.07
N TYR A 34 22.46 6.84 -5.23
CA TYR A 34 22.65 8.28 -4.99
C TYR A 34 21.80 9.15 -5.94
N PHE A 35 21.65 8.73 -7.20
CA PHE A 35 20.77 9.38 -8.17
C PHE A 35 19.31 8.88 -8.11
N GLU A 36 18.95 8.19 -7.02
CA GLU A 36 17.59 7.69 -6.74
C GLU A 36 17.07 6.68 -7.78
N ASP A 37 17.94 6.07 -8.59
CA ASP A 37 17.57 4.96 -9.47
C ASP A 37 17.59 3.64 -8.68
N TYR A 38 16.58 3.49 -7.82
CA TYR A 38 16.51 2.39 -6.86
C TYR A 38 16.45 1.03 -7.53
N VAL A 39 15.65 0.87 -8.59
CA VAL A 39 15.50 -0.41 -9.30
C VAL A 39 16.82 -0.83 -9.92
N LEU A 40 17.51 0.08 -10.63
CA LEU A 40 18.80 -0.23 -11.22
C LEU A 40 19.86 -0.53 -10.15
N SER A 41 19.85 0.22 -9.04
CA SER A 41 20.76 -0.04 -7.93
C SER A 41 20.59 -1.45 -7.35
N ILE A 42 19.34 -1.90 -7.16
CA ILE A 42 18.99 -3.24 -6.68
C ILE A 42 19.56 -4.31 -7.63
N GLN A 43 19.42 -4.13 -8.95
CA GLN A 43 19.96 -5.08 -9.93
C GLN A 43 21.48 -5.22 -9.85
N TYR A 44 22.20 -4.11 -9.67
CA TYR A 44 23.66 -4.17 -9.49
C TYR A 44 24.05 -4.77 -8.14
N PHE A 45 23.31 -4.49 -7.06
CA PHE A 45 23.56 -5.14 -5.77
C PHE A 45 23.32 -6.66 -5.84
N ASN A 46 22.30 -7.12 -6.58
CA ASN A 46 22.07 -8.54 -6.83
C ASN A 46 23.28 -9.20 -7.51
N GLN A 47 23.87 -8.56 -8.52
CA GLN A 47 25.08 -9.08 -9.18
C GLN A 47 26.24 -9.23 -8.19
N VAL A 48 26.42 -8.26 -7.29
CA VAL A 48 27.47 -8.35 -6.26
C VAL A 48 27.15 -9.43 -5.24
N ILE A 49 25.89 -9.57 -4.81
CA ILE A 49 25.45 -10.63 -3.89
C ILE A 49 25.68 -12.01 -4.49
N ASN A 50 25.34 -12.21 -5.76
CA ASN A 50 25.54 -13.47 -6.47
C ASN A 50 27.03 -13.83 -6.57
N ALA A 51 27.90 -12.85 -6.76
CA ALA A 51 29.35 -13.07 -6.83
C ALA A 51 30.02 -13.21 -5.45
N LYS A 52 29.57 -12.45 -4.45
CA LYS A 52 30.16 -12.35 -3.11
C LYS A 52 29.05 -12.24 -2.03
N PRO A 53 28.38 -13.36 -1.71
CA PRO A 53 27.21 -13.35 -0.82
C PRO A 53 27.54 -13.06 0.65
N TYR A 54 28.82 -13.10 1.04
CA TYR A 54 29.32 -12.86 2.39
C TYR A 54 29.54 -11.37 2.72
N LEU A 55 29.55 -10.48 1.71
CA LEU A 55 29.65 -9.03 1.94
C LEU A 55 28.35 -8.49 2.53
N TYR A 56 28.42 -7.60 3.52
CA TYR A 56 27.23 -7.02 4.14
C TYR A 56 26.72 -5.80 3.34
N GLU A 57 27.63 -5.05 2.72
CA GLU A 57 27.39 -3.80 2.01
C GLU A 57 26.27 -3.91 0.96
N PRO A 58 26.26 -4.92 0.05
CA PRO A 58 25.23 -4.95 -0.97
C PRO A 58 23.85 -5.23 -0.39
N TYR A 59 23.74 -6.01 0.70
CA TYR A 59 22.45 -6.20 1.38
C TYR A 59 22.00 -4.90 2.07
N PHE A 60 22.90 -4.22 2.77
CA PHE A 60 22.59 -2.95 3.41
C PHE A 60 22.09 -1.90 2.41
N PHE A 61 22.82 -1.68 1.31
CA PHE A 61 22.43 -0.69 0.30
C PHE A 61 21.20 -1.12 -0.51
N ARG A 62 20.99 -2.42 -0.73
CA ARG A 62 19.76 -2.93 -1.35
C ARG A 62 18.54 -2.72 -0.45
N GLY A 63 18.68 -2.93 0.86
CA GLY A 63 17.66 -2.60 1.86
C GLY A 63 17.35 -1.10 1.90
N LEU A 64 18.39 -0.25 1.78
CA LEU A 64 18.22 1.19 1.64
C LEU A 64 17.52 1.60 0.33
N ALA A 65 17.74 0.89 -0.78
CA ALA A 65 16.98 1.14 -2.00
C ALA A 65 15.49 0.78 -1.82
N LYS A 66 15.22 -0.37 -1.20
CA LYS A 66 13.86 -0.87 -0.97
C LYS A 66 13.03 0.00 -0.02
N ILE A 67 13.62 0.52 1.05
CA ILE A 67 12.89 1.41 1.98
C ILE A 67 12.39 2.68 1.26
N ASN A 68 13.14 3.17 0.26
CA ASN A 68 12.73 4.31 -0.58
C ASN A 68 11.69 3.94 -1.66
N LEU A 69 11.53 2.64 -1.95
CA LEU A 69 10.47 2.09 -2.79
C LEU A 69 9.22 1.70 -2.00
N ASP A 70 9.14 2.05 -0.72
CA ASP A 70 8.08 1.66 0.22
C ASP A 70 7.97 0.12 0.41
N ASP A 71 9.01 -0.63 0.06
CA ASP A 71 9.15 -2.07 0.31
C ASP A 71 9.79 -2.31 1.69
N PHE A 72 8.97 -2.13 2.74
CA PHE A 72 9.44 -2.22 4.13
C PHE A 72 9.80 -3.65 4.55
N GLN A 73 9.06 -4.66 4.09
CA GLN A 73 9.36 -6.07 4.39
C GLN A 73 10.66 -6.52 3.73
N GLY A 74 10.87 -6.17 2.46
CA GLY A 74 12.09 -6.47 1.74
C GLY A 74 13.29 -5.73 2.33
N ALA A 75 13.11 -4.47 2.77
CA ALA A 75 14.15 -3.70 3.45
C ALA A 75 14.57 -4.33 4.78
N GLU A 76 13.60 -4.76 5.60
CA GLU A 76 13.87 -5.46 6.86
C GLU A 76 14.64 -6.77 6.62
N ALA A 77 14.25 -7.57 5.63
CA ALA A 77 14.92 -8.82 5.28
C ALA A 77 16.38 -8.59 4.86
N ASP A 78 16.65 -7.54 4.07
CA ASP A 78 17.99 -7.17 3.64
C ASP A 78 18.85 -6.64 4.80
N CYS A 79 18.30 -5.82 5.67
CA CYS A 79 19.02 -5.38 6.87
C CYS A 79 19.30 -6.54 7.83
N ASN A 80 18.38 -7.50 7.98
CA ASN A 80 18.63 -8.75 8.72
C ASN A 80 19.82 -9.50 8.13
N ALA A 81 19.87 -9.65 6.80
CA ALA A 81 20.97 -10.30 6.12
C ALA A 81 22.30 -9.54 6.32
N ALA A 82 22.29 -8.21 6.23
CA ALA A 82 23.47 -7.39 6.48
C ALA A 82 24.00 -7.55 7.92
N ILE A 83 23.11 -7.51 8.93
CA ILE A 83 23.47 -7.65 10.35
C ILE A 83 24.04 -9.04 10.67
N GLN A 84 23.48 -10.11 10.07
CA GLN A 84 24.02 -11.46 10.23
C GLN A 84 25.47 -11.58 9.74
N ARG A 85 25.84 -10.81 8.70
CA ARG A 85 27.20 -10.80 8.12
C ARG A 85 28.14 -9.88 8.89
N ASN A 86 27.63 -8.73 9.33
CA ASN A 86 28.38 -7.79 10.16
C ASN A 86 27.45 -7.13 11.20
N PRO A 87 27.50 -7.59 12.47
CA PRO A 87 26.66 -7.06 13.54
C PRO A 87 26.97 -5.63 13.99
N PHE A 88 28.10 -5.05 13.56
CA PHE A 88 28.55 -3.71 13.96
C PHE A 88 28.05 -2.59 13.03
N VAL A 89 27.26 -2.94 12.02
CA VAL A 89 26.76 -1.98 11.03
C VAL A 89 25.57 -1.22 11.61
N VAL A 90 25.85 -0.12 12.29
CA VAL A 90 24.87 0.75 12.95
C VAL A 90 23.75 1.17 11.99
N GLY A 91 24.11 1.54 10.76
CA GLY A 91 23.16 1.92 9.72
C GLY A 91 22.14 0.83 9.38
N ALA A 92 22.50 -0.45 9.47
CA ALA A 92 21.57 -1.54 9.17
C ALA A 92 20.47 -1.66 10.21
N TYR A 93 20.78 -1.46 11.51
CA TYR A 93 19.75 -1.37 12.56
C TYR A 93 18.89 -0.14 12.38
N GLN A 94 19.47 0.99 11.95
CA GLN A 94 18.72 2.22 11.71
C GLN A 94 17.65 2.02 10.63
N ILE A 95 18.05 1.48 9.47
CA ILE A 95 17.13 1.23 8.35
C ILE A 95 16.12 0.14 8.69
N ARG A 96 16.53 -0.93 9.39
CA ARG A 96 15.62 -1.97 9.87
C ARG A 96 14.57 -1.41 10.83
N GLY A 97 15.00 -0.56 11.78
CA GLY A 97 14.11 0.12 12.71
C GLY A 97 13.10 1.01 12.00
N LEU A 98 13.53 1.79 11.00
CA LEU A 98 12.62 2.61 10.19
C LEU A 98 11.60 1.77 9.40
N ALA A 99 12.05 0.67 8.79
CA ALA A 99 11.17 -0.25 8.09
C ALA A 99 10.15 -0.90 9.04
N ARG A 100 10.54 -1.19 10.29
CA ARG A 100 9.65 -1.72 11.33
C ARG A 100 8.63 -0.69 11.82
N ILE A 101 9.04 0.57 11.99
CA ILE A 101 8.12 1.69 12.31
C ILE A 101 7.03 1.80 11.24
N ARG A 102 7.39 1.76 9.96
CA ARG A 102 6.42 1.82 8.85
C ARG A 102 5.51 0.60 8.77
N GLN A 103 5.88 -0.52 9.41
CA GLN A 103 5.06 -1.72 9.59
C GLN A 103 4.34 -1.75 10.96
N ASN A 104 4.30 -0.63 11.71
CA ASN A 104 3.75 -0.52 13.07
C ASN A 104 4.41 -1.45 14.12
N ASN A 105 5.59 -2.01 13.82
CA ASN A 105 6.36 -2.83 14.75
C ASN A 105 7.34 -1.96 15.56
N TYR A 106 6.78 -1.16 16.48
CA TYR A 106 7.57 -0.26 17.31
C TYR A 106 8.51 -1.01 18.29
N ASP A 107 8.10 -2.17 18.81
CA ASP A 107 8.92 -2.98 19.72
C ASP A 107 10.21 -3.45 19.07
N GLY A 108 10.12 -4.00 17.85
CA GLY A 108 11.31 -4.40 17.09
C GLY A 108 12.20 -3.21 16.72
N ALA A 109 11.63 -2.03 16.46
CA ALA A 109 12.41 -0.82 16.19
C ALA A 109 13.16 -0.34 17.44
N ILE A 110 12.52 -0.39 18.62
CA ILE A 110 13.15 -0.04 19.90
C ILE A 110 14.34 -0.95 20.20
N GLU A 111 14.19 -2.26 19.99
CA GLU A 111 15.30 -3.23 20.18
C GLU A 111 16.48 -2.92 19.26
N ASP A 112 16.19 -2.58 17.99
CA ASP A 112 17.20 -2.22 17.00
C ASP A 112 17.96 -0.96 17.41
N TYR A 113 17.26 0.11 17.77
CA TYR A 113 17.90 1.35 18.18
C TYR A 113 18.69 1.20 19.49
N LYS A 114 18.16 0.45 20.47
CA LYS A 114 18.90 0.12 21.71
C LYS A 114 20.17 -0.66 21.41
N THR A 115 20.13 -1.58 20.45
CA THR A 115 21.32 -2.35 20.04
C THR A 115 22.31 -1.48 19.28
N ALA A 116 21.83 -0.66 18.35
CA ALA A 116 22.65 0.27 17.58
C ALA A 116 23.39 1.28 18.48
N LEU A 117 22.71 1.80 19.51
CA LEU A 117 23.26 2.72 20.51
C LEU A 117 24.35 2.08 21.40
N LYS A 118 24.45 0.74 21.48
CA LYS A 118 25.60 0.09 22.15
C LYS A 118 26.89 0.28 21.35
N TYR A 119 26.78 0.38 20.03
CA TYR A 119 27.92 0.53 19.11
C TYR A 119 28.22 2.01 18.82
N ASP A 120 27.20 2.86 18.78
CA ASP A 120 27.33 4.30 18.56
C ASP A 120 26.46 5.10 19.55
N PRO A 121 26.92 5.28 20.81
CA PRO A 121 26.13 5.90 21.87
C PRO A 121 25.86 7.40 21.69
N GLU A 122 26.63 8.09 20.84
CA GLU A 122 26.51 9.53 20.61
C GLU A 122 25.67 9.87 19.37
N ASN A 123 25.10 8.85 18.71
CA ASN A 123 24.32 9.02 17.50
C ASN A 123 22.98 9.72 17.76
N LEU A 124 22.87 10.97 17.30
CA LEU A 124 21.69 11.80 17.49
C LEU A 124 20.44 11.21 16.82
N VAL A 125 20.60 10.61 15.63
CA VAL A 125 19.49 10.07 14.83
C VAL A 125 18.89 8.85 15.52
N LEU A 126 19.71 7.99 16.11
CA LEU A 126 19.25 6.82 16.86
C LEU A 126 18.48 7.20 18.12
N TRP A 127 19.01 8.13 18.92
CA TRP A 127 18.31 8.64 20.10
C TRP A 127 16.99 9.33 19.73
N HIS A 128 16.99 10.12 18.66
CA HIS A 128 15.79 10.78 18.15
C HIS A 128 14.71 9.76 17.76
N ASN A 129 15.04 8.78 16.92
CA ASN A 129 14.09 7.76 16.48
C ASN A 129 13.65 6.83 17.62
N LEU A 130 14.54 6.50 18.55
CA LEU A 130 14.17 5.74 19.75
C LEU A 130 13.14 6.50 20.60
N SER A 131 13.37 7.80 20.81
CA SER A 131 12.44 8.65 21.54
C SER A 131 11.07 8.72 20.85
N LEU A 132 11.05 8.86 19.52
CA LEU A 132 9.81 8.81 18.73
C LEU A 132 9.08 7.48 18.91
N CYS A 133 9.78 6.34 18.87
CA CYS A 133 9.16 5.03 19.09
C CYS A 133 8.51 4.93 20.48
N HIS A 134 9.19 5.37 21.54
CA HIS A 134 8.59 5.39 22.87
C HIS A 134 7.40 6.36 22.97
N MET A 135 7.45 7.52 22.29
CA MET A 135 6.31 8.45 22.20
C MET A 135 5.10 7.82 21.52
N GLN A 136 5.29 7.11 20.39
CA GLN A 136 4.23 6.41 19.66
C GLN A 136 3.62 5.25 20.48
N LYS A 137 4.42 4.60 21.32
CA LYS A 137 3.95 3.60 22.28
C LYS A 137 3.33 4.18 23.55
N GLU A 138 3.24 5.50 23.66
CA GLU A 138 2.79 6.22 24.85
C GLU A 138 3.66 5.94 26.11
N ASP A 139 4.87 5.41 25.94
CA ASP A 139 5.85 5.25 27.02
C ASP A 139 6.62 6.57 27.22
N TYR A 140 5.89 7.55 27.76
CA TYR A 140 6.40 8.90 28.01
C TYR A 140 7.53 8.91 29.05
N GLY A 141 7.60 7.91 29.93
CA GLY A 141 8.68 7.77 30.91
C GLY A 141 10.01 7.49 30.22
N ALA A 142 10.05 6.45 29.38
CA ALA A 142 11.24 6.10 28.61
C ALA A 142 11.63 7.20 27.60
N ALA A 143 10.64 7.76 26.88
CA ALA A 143 10.89 8.85 25.94
C ALA A 143 11.57 10.07 26.60
N LYS A 144 11.13 10.44 27.81
CA LYS A 144 11.72 11.56 28.57
C LYS A 144 13.17 11.26 28.98
N GLU A 145 13.47 10.02 29.37
CA GLU A 145 14.84 9.60 29.70
C GLU A 145 15.77 9.67 28.47
N ASP A 146 15.31 9.15 27.33
CA ASP A 146 16.06 9.14 26.08
C ASP A 146 16.34 10.55 25.58
N LEU A 147 15.34 11.43 25.60
CA LEU A 147 15.50 12.85 25.27
C LEU A 147 16.43 13.57 26.26
N GLY A 148 16.41 13.17 27.54
CA GLY A 148 17.36 13.64 28.55
C GLY A 148 18.81 13.25 28.23
N LYS A 149 19.05 12.04 27.72
CA LYS A 149 20.38 11.59 27.24
C LYS A 149 20.78 12.32 25.96
N LEU A 150 19.86 12.44 25.00
CA LEU A 150 20.08 13.16 23.75
C LEU A 150 20.49 14.62 23.99
N LEU A 151 19.83 15.32 24.91
CA LEU A 151 20.14 16.70 25.25
C LEU A 151 21.45 16.86 26.05
N LYS A 152 21.94 15.80 26.71
CA LYS A 152 23.30 15.80 27.29
C LYS A 152 24.37 15.72 26.20
N ILE A 153 24.12 14.92 25.15
CA ILE A 153 25.05 14.72 24.03
C ILE A 153 25.04 15.96 23.11
N ALA A 154 23.86 16.43 22.75
CA ALA A 154 23.66 17.61 21.90
C ALA A 154 22.75 18.64 22.57
N PRO A 155 23.30 19.50 23.45
CA PRO A 155 22.53 20.56 24.13
C PRO A 155 21.94 21.61 23.19
N ARG A 156 22.41 21.67 21.94
CA ARG A 156 21.89 22.60 20.92
C ARG A 156 20.90 21.95 19.94
N TYR A 157 20.42 20.75 20.23
CA TYR A 157 19.45 20.05 19.36
C TYR A 157 18.02 20.50 19.66
N THR A 158 17.56 21.56 18.98
CA THR A 158 16.25 22.20 19.18
C THR A 158 15.09 21.20 19.16
N ARG A 159 15.09 20.26 18.22
CA ARG A 159 14.01 19.26 18.06
C ARG A 159 13.81 18.41 19.31
N ALA A 160 14.86 18.08 20.05
CA ALA A 160 14.73 17.30 21.29
C ALA A 160 14.06 18.10 22.42
N TYR A 161 14.24 19.42 22.48
CA TYR A 161 13.47 20.25 23.43
C TYR A 161 11.99 20.26 23.05
N LEU A 162 11.65 20.40 21.77
CA LEU A 162 10.25 20.32 21.31
C LEU A 162 9.62 18.96 21.65
N MET A 163 10.30 17.86 21.33
CA MET A 163 9.81 16.52 21.65
C MET A 163 9.67 16.30 23.17
N ARG A 164 10.63 16.80 23.97
CA ARG A 164 10.56 16.64 25.44
C ARG A 164 9.44 17.48 26.03
N GLY A 165 9.23 18.69 25.51
CA GLY A 165 8.11 19.53 25.89
C GLY A 165 6.77 18.87 25.56
N GLU A 166 6.65 18.24 24.38
CA GLU A 166 5.47 17.46 24.01
C GLU A 166 5.23 16.27 24.95
N VAL A 167 6.28 15.48 25.23
CA VAL A 167 6.22 14.38 26.21
C VAL A 167 5.77 14.88 27.58
N SER A 168 6.31 16.01 28.05
CA SER A 168 5.90 16.65 29.30
C SER A 168 4.43 17.09 29.27
N LEU A 169 3.91 17.61 28.14
CA LEU A 169 2.48 17.90 28.01
C LEU A 169 1.60 16.66 28.14
N LYS A 170 2.00 15.53 27.52
CA LYS A 170 1.25 14.27 27.68
C LYS A 170 1.25 13.78 29.14
N GLN A 171 2.33 14.06 29.87
CA GLN A 171 2.44 13.81 31.31
C GLN A 171 1.74 14.87 32.18
N LYS A 172 1.07 15.86 31.57
CA LYS A 172 0.42 17.01 32.24
C LYS A 172 1.38 17.94 33.00
N ASP A 173 2.68 17.85 32.72
CA ASP A 173 3.69 18.78 33.25
C ASP A 173 3.81 20.00 32.33
N THR A 174 2.87 20.92 32.48
CA THR A 174 2.82 22.15 31.67
C THR A 174 3.97 23.11 31.95
N ILE A 175 4.61 23.00 33.13
CA ILE A 175 5.70 23.89 33.53
C ILE A 175 6.97 23.49 32.78
N GLN A 176 7.33 22.20 32.82
CA GLN A 176 8.48 21.71 32.07
C GLN A 176 8.28 21.89 30.57
N ALA A 177 7.08 21.62 30.06
CA ALA A 177 6.77 21.80 28.65
C ALA A 177 7.02 23.25 28.19
N LEU A 178 6.51 24.22 28.94
CA LEU A 178 6.68 25.63 28.62
C LEU A 178 8.15 26.05 28.64
N ASN A 179 8.92 25.62 29.64
CA ASN A 179 10.35 25.89 29.71
C ASN A 179 11.12 25.30 28.51
N ASP A 180 10.77 24.09 28.08
CA ASP A 180 11.41 23.43 26.94
C ASP A 180 11.06 24.11 25.61
N PHE A 181 9.80 24.53 25.41
CA PHE A 181 9.40 25.28 24.22
C PHE A 181 10.03 26.68 24.18
N GLU A 182 10.10 27.37 25.31
CA GLU A 182 10.83 28.64 25.41
C GLU A 182 12.31 28.45 25.06
N LYS A 183 12.93 27.38 25.55
CA LYS A 183 14.32 27.10 25.22
C LYS A 183 14.52 26.79 23.74
N ALA A 184 13.60 26.05 23.13
CA ALA A 184 13.61 25.79 21.69
C ALA A 184 13.51 27.10 20.88
N ILE A 185 12.60 28.01 21.24
CA ILE A 185 12.44 29.32 20.59
C ILE A 185 13.68 30.21 20.77
N GLU A 186 14.29 30.22 21.96
CA GLU A 186 15.54 30.96 22.19
C GLU A 186 16.67 30.48 21.27
N MET A 187 16.74 29.17 21.03
CA MET A 187 17.77 28.55 20.22
C MET A 187 17.53 28.70 18.73
N ASP A 188 16.28 28.51 18.29
CA ASP A 188 15.85 28.72 16.92
C ASP A 188 14.49 29.43 16.87
N ARG A 189 14.58 30.75 16.74
CA ARG A 189 13.44 31.66 16.64
C ARG A 189 12.72 31.58 15.27
N TYR A 190 13.33 30.94 14.27
CA TYR A 190 12.75 30.76 12.94
C TYR A 190 12.09 29.40 12.76
N ASP A 191 12.16 28.51 13.77
CA ASP A 191 11.40 27.27 13.79
C ASP A 191 9.93 27.56 14.18
N PRO A 192 8.95 27.36 13.27
CA PRO A 192 7.54 27.60 13.55
C PRO A 192 6.97 26.69 14.66
N ASP A 193 7.53 25.49 14.84
CA ASP A 193 6.97 24.46 15.71
C ASP A 193 7.09 24.85 17.18
N GLY A 194 8.17 25.54 17.58
CA GLY A 194 8.34 26.03 18.94
C GLY A 194 7.26 27.04 19.36
N TRP A 195 6.96 28.00 18.48
CA TRP A 195 5.91 28.98 18.70
C TRP A 195 4.53 28.32 18.77
N GLY A 196 4.23 27.42 17.83
CA GLY A 196 2.96 26.68 17.80
C GLY A 196 2.77 25.81 19.05
N ALA A 197 3.80 25.08 19.47
CA ALA A 197 3.76 24.23 20.65
C ALA A 197 3.55 25.04 21.94
N ARG A 198 4.25 26.17 22.10
CA ARG A 198 4.03 27.07 23.25
C ARG A 198 2.63 27.67 23.26
N ALA A 199 2.08 28.02 22.10
CA ALA A 199 0.72 28.51 21.99
C ALA A 199 -0.32 27.51 22.49
N ILE A 200 -0.13 26.21 22.21
CA ILE A 200 -1.02 25.14 22.70
C ILE A 200 -1.03 25.12 24.24
N VAL A 201 0.13 25.26 24.89
CA VAL A 201 0.19 25.34 26.35
C VAL A 201 -0.53 26.58 26.88
N ARG A 202 -0.35 27.73 26.21
CA ARG A 202 -1.01 28.99 26.58
C ARG A 202 -2.53 28.91 26.40
N LEU A 203 -3.02 28.22 25.37
CA LEU A 203 -4.44 27.91 25.18
C LEU A 203 -4.98 27.10 26.37
N GLN A 204 -4.28 26.04 26.78
CA GLN A 204 -4.67 25.23 27.95
C GLN A 204 -4.67 26.04 29.26
N GLN A 205 -3.77 27.01 29.39
CA GLN A 205 -3.70 27.94 30.53
C GLN A 205 -4.74 29.07 30.48
N GLY A 206 -5.54 29.17 29.41
CA GLY A 206 -6.50 30.27 29.21
C GLY A 206 -5.87 31.61 28.85
N LYS A 207 -4.58 31.65 28.50
CA LYS A 207 -3.85 32.85 28.06
C LYS A 207 -4.03 33.07 26.56
N TYR A 208 -5.27 33.35 26.16
CA TYR A 208 -5.66 33.35 24.74
C TYR A 208 -4.95 34.43 23.91
N ALA A 209 -4.72 35.62 24.46
CA ALA A 209 -4.01 36.70 23.75
C ALA A 209 -2.54 36.34 23.49
N ASP A 210 -1.86 35.75 24.47
CA ASP A 210 -0.47 35.31 24.34
C ASP A 210 -0.35 34.11 23.38
N ALA A 211 -1.36 33.24 23.33
CA ALA A 211 -1.44 32.14 22.39
C ALA A 211 -1.65 32.64 20.95
N GLU A 212 -2.54 33.62 20.75
CA GLU A 212 -2.75 34.27 19.45
C GLU A 212 -1.46 34.89 18.93
N ALA A 213 -0.72 35.61 19.77
CA ALA A 213 0.56 36.22 19.39
C ALA A 213 1.63 35.18 18.98
N ASP A 214 1.72 34.06 19.70
CA ASP A 214 2.62 32.96 19.33
C ASP A 214 2.21 32.31 18.01
N LEU A 215 0.90 32.14 17.77
CA LEU A 215 0.38 31.57 16.54
C LEU A 215 0.55 32.52 15.35
N ASP A 216 0.44 33.83 15.55
CA ASP A 216 0.77 34.83 14.52
C ASP A 216 2.22 34.69 14.06
N HIS A 217 3.15 34.52 15.01
CA HIS A 217 4.55 34.25 14.69
C HIS A 217 4.73 32.90 13.96
N SER A 218 4.11 31.83 14.46
CA SER A 218 4.21 30.50 13.83
C SER A 218 3.65 30.50 12.40
N ILE A 219 2.52 31.17 12.16
CA ILE A 219 1.87 31.30 10.85
C ILE A 219 2.70 32.16 9.90
N HIS A 220 3.34 33.22 10.41
CA HIS A 220 4.25 34.04 9.61
C HIS A 220 5.44 33.22 9.07
N LEU A 221 5.96 32.31 9.89
CA LEU A 221 7.06 31.41 9.52
C LEU A 221 6.59 30.23 8.65
N SER A 222 5.41 29.68 8.93
CA SER A 222 4.81 28.55 8.20
C SER A 222 3.33 28.80 7.89
N ALA A 223 3.09 29.43 6.74
CA ALA A 223 1.75 29.84 6.32
C ALA A 223 0.85 28.68 5.86
N LYS A 224 1.41 27.48 5.60
CA LYS A 224 0.71 26.29 5.10
C LYS A 224 0.47 25.22 6.17
N ASN A 225 0.25 25.64 7.42
CA ASN A 225 -0.11 24.72 8.51
C ASN A 225 -1.54 24.98 8.98
N ALA A 226 -2.49 24.15 8.55
CA ALA A 226 -3.91 24.26 8.92
C ALA A 226 -4.14 24.21 10.44
N GLY A 227 -3.35 23.41 11.18
CA GLY A 227 -3.45 23.28 12.63
C GLY A 227 -3.19 24.58 13.37
N ASN A 228 -2.24 25.40 12.88
CA ASN A 228 -1.96 26.71 13.48
C ASN A 228 -3.15 27.67 13.34
N TYR A 229 -3.82 27.69 12.18
CA TYR A 229 -5.03 28.50 11.99
C TYR A 229 -6.18 28.00 12.87
N ILE A 230 -6.38 26.68 12.98
CA ILE A 230 -7.40 26.08 13.85
C ILE A 230 -7.16 26.50 15.32
N ASN A 231 -5.92 26.43 15.79
CA ASN A 231 -5.56 26.83 17.16
C ASN A 231 -5.72 28.34 17.37
N ARG A 232 -5.45 29.17 16.36
CA ARG A 232 -5.61 30.62 16.46
C ARG A 232 -7.09 31.01 16.44
N ALA A 233 -7.89 30.32 15.62
CA ALA A 233 -9.33 30.45 15.60
C ALA A 233 -9.91 30.15 16.99
N LEU A 234 -9.42 29.10 17.65
CA LEU A 234 -9.81 28.77 19.02
C LEU A 234 -9.43 29.87 20.01
N ALA A 235 -8.19 30.39 19.95
CA ALA A 235 -7.77 31.52 20.79
C ALA A 235 -8.69 32.74 20.61
N ARG A 236 -9.01 33.09 19.36
CA ARG A 236 -9.89 34.21 19.00
C ARG A 236 -11.33 33.98 19.44
N PHE A 237 -11.83 32.76 19.32
CA PHE A 237 -13.16 32.38 19.80
C PHE A 237 -13.32 32.62 21.30
N HIS A 238 -12.34 32.21 22.10
CA HIS A 238 -12.36 32.45 23.55
C HIS A 238 -12.26 33.94 23.91
N GLN A 239 -11.63 34.75 23.06
CA GLN A 239 -11.59 36.21 23.16
C GLN A 239 -12.84 36.91 22.59
N ASN A 240 -13.86 36.16 22.15
CA ASN A 240 -15.09 36.68 21.52
C ASN A 240 -14.85 37.38 20.16
N ASN A 241 -13.69 37.16 19.53
CA ASN A 241 -13.40 37.60 18.16
C ASN A 241 -13.91 36.56 17.15
N LEU A 242 -15.24 36.46 17.03
CA LEU A 242 -15.89 35.44 16.17
C LEU A 242 -15.57 35.65 14.68
N ARG A 243 -15.40 36.90 14.23
CA ARG A 243 -15.05 37.21 12.84
C ARG A 243 -13.64 36.73 12.50
N GLY A 244 -12.67 36.98 13.38
CA GLY A 244 -11.30 36.49 13.22
C GLY A 244 -11.23 34.96 13.27
N ALA A 245 -11.97 34.34 14.19
CA ALA A 245 -12.07 32.88 14.27
C ALA A 245 -12.65 32.25 12.99
N MET A 246 -13.71 32.85 12.42
CA MET A 246 -14.29 32.39 11.16
C MET A 246 -13.28 32.45 10.01
N SER A 247 -12.59 33.58 9.88
CA SER A 247 -11.57 33.76 8.84
C SER A 247 -10.44 32.75 8.95
N ASP A 248 -10.02 32.40 10.16
CA ASP A 248 -8.97 31.39 10.37
C ASP A 248 -9.45 29.98 10.04
N TYR A 249 -10.69 29.61 10.37
CA TYR A 249 -11.24 28.31 9.96
C TYR A 249 -11.40 28.20 8.44
N ASP A 250 -11.79 29.27 7.75
CA ASP A 250 -11.83 29.29 6.29
C ASP A 250 -10.43 29.06 5.70
N LEU A 251 -9.40 29.78 6.19
CA LEU A 251 -8.02 29.59 5.75
C LEU A 251 -7.49 28.18 6.06
N ALA A 252 -7.84 27.61 7.21
CA ALA A 252 -7.45 26.24 7.56
C ALA A 252 -7.99 25.22 6.54
N LEU A 253 -9.23 25.41 6.09
CA LEU A 253 -9.91 24.52 5.13
C LEU A 253 -9.50 24.79 3.68
N ASP A 254 -9.04 25.99 3.35
CA ASP A 254 -8.36 26.25 2.07
C ASP A 254 -7.03 25.47 1.97
N ILE A 255 -6.33 25.29 3.10
CA ILE A 255 -5.07 24.53 3.18
C ILE A 255 -5.33 23.02 3.23
N ASP A 256 -6.30 22.61 4.04
CA ASP A 256 -6.67 21.20 4.23
C ASP A 256 -8.19 21.01 4.11
N PRO A 257 -8.71 20.83 2.88
CA PRO A 257 -10.14 20.73 2.62
C PRO A 257 -10.83 19.55 3.31
N ASN A 258 -10.08 18.54 3.76
CA ASN A 258 -10.64 17.36 4.42
C ASN A 258 -10.51 17.39 5.94
N ASN A 259 -10.15 18.54 6.52
CA ASN A 259 -9.90 18.64 7.95
C ASN A 259 -11.21 18.58 8.76
N PHE A 260 -11.42 17.47 9.47
CA PHE A 260 -12.60 17.25 10.31
C PHE A 260 -12.83 18.39 11.32
N LEU A 261 -11.79 18.79 12.07
CA LEU A 261 -11.91 19.80 13.12
C LEU A 261 -12.25 21.17 12.53
N GLY A 262 -11.66 21.49 11.37
CA GLY A 262 -11.99 22.69 10.63
C GLY A 262 -13.48 22.77 10.30
N HIS A 263 -14.03 21.73 9.66
CA HIS A 263 -15.45 21.70 9.30
C HIS A 263 -16.38 21.71 10.51
N TYR A 264 -16.12 20.87 11.51
CA TYR A 264 -16.99 20.77 12.68
C TYR A 264 -17.05 22.10 13.46
N ASN A 265 -15.89 22.71 13.73
CA ASN A 265 -15.82 23.94 14.50
C ASN A 265 -16.36 25.15 13.72
N ARG A 266 -16.10 25.19 12.41
CA ARG A 266 -16.67 26.22 11.55
C ARG A 266 -18.19 26.11 11.46
N GLY A 267 -18.72 24.89 11.36
CA GLY A 267 -20.17 24.64 11.37
C GLY A 267 -20.83 25.13 12.65
N LEU A 268 -20.25 24.84 13.81
CA LEU A 268 -20.71 25.38 15.10
C LEU A 268 -20.66 26.91 15.15
N LEU A 269 -19.56 27.50 14.68
CA LEU A 269 -19.38 28.95 14.69
C LEU A 269 -20.36 29.65 13.73
N ARG A 270 -20.62 29.05 12.55
CA ARG A 270 -21.60 29.53 11.55
C ARG A 270 -23.01 29.50 12.11
N ALA A 271 -23.38 28.41 12.79
CA ALA A 271 -24.65 28.31 13.51
C ALA A 271 -24.79 29.41 14.58
N GLN A 272 -23.72 29.73 15.30
CA GLN A 272 -23.75 30.79 16.32
C GLN A 272 -23.96 32.19 15.72
N VAL A 273 -23.43 32.47 14.52
CA VAL A 273 -23.61 33.75 13.83
C VAL A 273 -24.84 33.79 12.90
N GLY A 274 -25.60 32.70 12.82
CA GLY A 274 -26.85 32.59 12.04
C GLY A 274 -26.66 32.26 10.55
N ASP A 275 -25.49 31.78 10.13
CA ASP A 275 -25.25 31.29 8.76
C ASP A 275 -25.65 29.79 8.65
N ASP A 276 -26.93 29.52 8.91
CA ASP A 276 -27.44 28.17 9.18
C ASP A 276 -27.31 27.22 7.99
N ASN A 277 -27.54 27.70 6.75
CA ASN A 277 -27.45 26.86 5.55
C ASN A 277 -26.01 26.38 5.31
N ARG A 278 -25.01 27.27 5.47
CA ARG A 278 -23.61 26.89 5.32
C ARG A 278 -23.09 26.05 6.49
N ALA A 279 -23.67 26.23 7.68
CA ALA A 279 -23.41 25.34 8.80
C ALA A 279 -23.90 23.91 8.51
N ILE A 280 -25.05 23.75 7.84
CA ILE A 280 -25.55 22.42 7.41
C ILE A 280 -24.56 21.77 6.44
N GLU A 281 -24.01 22.51 5.46
CA GLU A 281 -23.01 22.00 4.52
C GLU A 281 -21.76 21.47 5.24
N ASP A 282 -21.27 22.20 6.24
CA ASP A 282 -20.13 21.76 7.06
C ASP A 282 -20.43 20.46 7.83
N PHE A 283 -21.63 20.32 8.40
CA PHE A 283 -22.02 19.09 9.10
C PHE A 283 -22.33 17.92 8.14
N ASP A 284 -22.81 18.19 6.93
CA ASP A 284 -22.97 17.17 5.90
C ASP A 284 -21.61 16.59 5.51
N PHE A 285 -20.58 17.43 5.36
CA PHE A 285 -19.21 16.98 5.13
C PHE A 285 -18.67 16.14 6.29
N VAL A 286 -18.85 16.61 7.53
CA VAL A 286 -18.46 15.85 8.74
C VAL A 286 -19.08 14.45 8.74
N LEU A 287 -20.37 14.34 8.39
CA LEU A 287 -21.11 13.08 8.38
C LEU A 287 -20.79 12.20 7.17
N GLN A 288 -20.18 12.76 6.12
CA GLN A 288 -19.61 11.98 5.03
C GLN A 288 -18.32 11.27 5.46
N ILE A 289 -17.49 11.92 6.29
CA ILE A 289 -16.25 11.33 6.82
C ILE A 289 -16.54 10.39 8.00
N GLU A 290 -17.37 10.83 8.94
CA GLU A 290 -17.75 10.06 10.13
C GLU A 290 -19.29 9.90 10.20
N PRO A 291 -19.87 8.89 9.51
CA PRO A 291 -21.32 8.66 9.48
C PRO A 291 -21.96 8.41 10.85
N ASP A 292 -21.16 7.97 11.82
CA ASP A 292 -21.58 7.60 13.17
C ASP A 292 -21.43 8.76 14.18
N ASN A 293 -21.06 9.95 13.73
CA ASN A 293 -20.94 11.12 14.58
C ASN A 293 -22.33 11.67 14.98
N MET A 294 -22.88 11.15 16.08
CA MET A 294 -24.23 11.52 16.54
C MET A 294 -24.34 12.98 16.97
N MET A 295 -23.25 13.60 17.42
CA MET A 295 -23.20 15.03 17.74
C MET A 295 -23.36 15.91 16.51
N ALA A 296 -22.63 15.60 15.44
CA ALA A 296 -22.80 16.28 14.15
C ALA A 296 -24.21 16.05 13.60
N THR A 297 -24.74 14.82 13.71
CA THR A 297 -26.11 14.47 13.29
C THR A 297 -27.13 15.34 14.04
N PHE A 298 -26.98 15.48 15.35
CA PHE A 298 -27.88 16.27 16.17
C PHE A 298 -27.80 17.77 15.87
N ASN A 299 -26.59 18.32 15.74
CA ASN A 299 -26.39 19.72 15.35
C ASN A 299 -26.99 20.03 13.97
N ARG A 300 -26.82 19.14 13.00
CA ARG A 300 -27.47 19.24 11.69
C ARG A 300 -28.99 19.20 11.82
N GLY A 301 -29.54 18.33 12.67
CA GLY A 301 -30.96 18.26 12.95
C GLY A 301 -31.52 19.57 13.51
N LEU A 302 -30.81 20.21 14.44
CA LEU A 302 -31.16 21.54 14.99
C LEU A 302 -31.21 22.61 13.90
N LEU A 303 -30.18 22.67 13.05
CA LEU A 303 -30.12 23.64 11.95
C LEU A 303 -31.20 23.39 10.88
N ARG A 304 -31.49 22.13 10.56
CA ARG A 304 -32.59 21.75 9.66
C ARG A 304 -33.94 22.18 10.22
N ALA A 305 -34.16 22.06 11.52
CA ALA A 305 -35.39 22.54 12.15
C ALA A 305 -35.49 24.08 12.11
N GLN A 306 -34.39 24.79 12.32
CA GLN A 306 -34.33 26.27 12.23
C GLN A 306 -34.59 26.79 10.82
N THR A 307 -34.06 26.10 9.81
CA THR A 307 -34.27 26.43 8.38
C THR A 307 -35.60 25.93 7.81
N GLY A 308 -36.44 25.28 8.63
CA GLY A 308 -37.80 24.84 8.27
C GLY A 308 -37.88 23.43 7.65
N ASN A 309 -36.76 22.72 7.48
CA ASN A 309 -36.73 21.32 7.08
C ASN A 309 -37.01 20.38 8.26
N TYR A 310 -38.25 20.43 8.77
CA TYR A 310 -38.67 19.63 9.93
C TYR A 310 -38.63 18.13 9.68
N ARG A 311 -38.89 17.66 8.45
CA ARG A 311 -38.81 16.22 8.11
C ARG A 311 -37.39 15.69 8.20
N GLY A 312 -36.42 16.42 7.64
CA GLY A 312 -35.01 16.08 7.76
C GLY A 312 -34.52 16.13 9.22
N ALA A 313 -34.95 17.14 9.98
CA ALA A 313 -34.65 17.25 11.41
C ALA A 313 -35.17 16.05 12.22
N ILE A 314 -36.42 15.62 11.99
CA ILE A 314 -37.00 14.45 12.67
C ILE A 314 -36.21 13.18 12.35
N SER A 315 -35.73 13.02 11.11
CA SER A 315 -34.88 11.88 10.73
C SER A 315 -33.57 11.88 11.52
N ASP A 316 -32.87 13.03 11.56
CA ASP A 316 -31.61 13.18 12.28
C ASP A 316 -31.80 12.96 13.79
N TYR A 317 -32.86 13.52 14.39
CA TYR A 317 -33.17 13.29 15.80
C TYR A 317 -33.51 11.84 16.10
N SER A 318 -34.20 11.15 15.20
CA SER A 318 -34.54 9.75 15.42
C SER A 318 -33.29 8.88 15.41
N LYS A 319 -32.38 9.08 14.44
CA LYS A 319 -31.08 8.40 14.41
C LYS A 319 -30.30 8.59 15.72
N VAL A 320 -30.29 9.81 16.26
CA VAL A 320 -29.63 10.12 17.53
C VAL A 320 -30.30 9.42 18.72
N ILE A 321 -31.62 9.41 18.79
CA ILE A 321 -32.39 8.81 19.89
C ILE A 321 -32.30 7.28 19.87
N ASP A 322 -32.23 6.68 18.68
CA ASP A 322 -32.09 5.24 18.53
C ASP A 322 -30.76 4.75 19.14
N GLU A 323 -29.69 5.52 18.98
CA GLU A 323 -28.37 5.25 19.58
C GLU A 323 -28.24 5.73 21.03
N TYR A 324 -28.87 6.85 21.39
CA TYR A 324 -28.86 7.41 22.74
C TYR A 324 -30.29 7.55 23.31
N PRO A 325 -30.92 6.46 23.77
CA PRO A 325 -32.32 6.44 24.18
C PRO A 325 -32.66 7.28 25.42
N ASN A 326 -31.65 7.71 26.18
CA ASN A 326 -31.77 8.54 27.37
C ASN A 326 -31.43 10.02 27.10
N PHE A 327 -31.18 10.40 25.84
CA PHE A 327 -30.85 11.78 25.50
C PHE A 327 -32.09 12.67 25.43
N MET A 328 -32.34 13.39 26.53
CA MET A 328 -33.54 14.22 26.73
C MET A 328 -33.74 15.29 25.65
N ALA A 329 -32.68 15.99 25.27
CA ALA A 329 -32.77 17.06 24.28
C ALA A 329 -33.19 16.51 22.91
N GLY A 330 -32.81 15.28 22.57
CA GLY A 330 -33.27 14.57 21.37
C GLY A 330 -34.79 14.51 21.30
N TYR A 331 -35.43 13.94 22.33
CA TYR A 331 -36.90 13.80 22.39
C TYR A 331 -37.60 15.17 22.39
N TYR A 332 -37.06 16.14 23.14
CA TYR A 332 -37.63 17.49 23.19
C TYR A 332 -37.66 18.15 21.81
N HIS A 333 -36.52 18.17 21.10
CA HIS A 333 -36.44 18.79 19.78
C HIS A 333 -37.22 18.01 18.72
N ARG A 334 -37.30 16.68 18.81
CA ARG A 334 -38.13 15.87 17.93
C ARG A 334 -39.63 16.11 18.14
N ALA A 335 -40.09 16.22 19.39
CA ALA A 335 -41.48 16.56 19.70
C ALA A 335 -41.88 17.92 19.10
N GLU A 336 -41.04 18.94 19.27
CA GLU A 336 -41.28 20.27 18.70
C GLU A 336 -41.33 20.24 17.17
N ALA A 337 -40.39 19.53 16.52
CA ALA A 337 -40.43 19.36 15.06
C ALA A 337 -41.68 18.59 14.58
N ARG A 338 -42.09 17.54 15.31
CA ARG A 338 -43.32 16.77 15.04
C ARG A 338 -44.59 17.62 15.13
N LYS A 339 -44.68 18.50 16.14
CA LYS A 339 -45.78 19.48 16.25
C LYS A 339 -45.85 20.39 15.02
N LYS A 340 -44.70 20.87 14.54
CA LYS A 340 -44.64 21.77 13.36
C LYS A 340 -45.11 21.10 12.07
N ILE A 341 -44.93 19.79 11.92
CA ILE A 341 -45.44 19.02 10.76
C ILE A 341 -46.85 18.46 10.97
N GLY A 342 -47.48 18.68 12.13
CA GLY A 342 -48.83 18.21 12.45
C GLY A 342 -48.92 16.78 13.00
N ASP A 343 -47.79 16.13 13.30
CA ASP A 343 -47.76 14.79 13.93
C ASP A 343 -47.96 14.91 15.45
N ARG A 344 -49.20 15.17 15.86
CA ARG A 344 -49.57 15.32 17.29
C ARG A 344 -49.35 14.04 18.08
N LYS A 345 -49.65 12.88 17.49
CA LYS A 345 -49.52 11.58 18.18
C LYS A 345 -48.06 11.24 18.46
N GLY A 346 -47.17 11.43 17.49
CA GLY A 346 -45.74 11.22 17.69
C GLY A 346 -45.12 12.24 18.66
N ALA A 347 -45.59 13.50 18.64
CA ALA A 347 -45.16 14.51 19.61
C ALA A 347 -45.56 14.16 21.04
N GLU A 348 -46.82 13.75 21.28
CA GLU A 348 -47.31 13.34 22.60
C GLU A 348 -46.54 12.13 23.17
N GLN A 349 -46.13 11.19 22.31
CA GLN A 349 -45.30 10.05 22.71
C GLN A 349 -43.90 10.48 23.20
N ASP A 350 -43.26 11.38 22.47
CA ASP A 350 -41.94 11.92 22.84
C ASP A 350 -42.03 12.75 24.14
N GLU A 351 -43.08 13.56 24.29
CA GLU A 351 -43.34 14.34 25.52
C GLU A 351 -43.62 13.46 26.73
N PHE A 352 -44.40 12.39 26.56
CA PHE A 352 -44.64 11.42 27.63
C PHE A 352 -43.34 10.74 28.07
N LYS A 353 -42.50 10.35 27.11
CA LYS A 353 -41.17 9.79 27.39
C LYS A 353 -40.29 10.81 28.14
N LEU A 354 -40.29 12.08 27.71
CA LEU A 354 -39.59 13.17 28.39
C LEU A 354 -40.07 13.36 29.84
N MET A 355 -41.38 13.43 30.06
CA MET A 355 -41.97 13.56 31.39
C MET A 355 -41.58 12.40 32.29
N LYS A 356 -41.61 11.16 31.77
CA LYS A 356 -41.16 9.97 32.50
C LYS A 356 -39.69 10.08 32.91
N MET A 357 -38.81 10.42 31.97
CA MET A 357 -37.37 10.55 32.25
C MET A 357 -37.08 11.68 33.27
N GLN A 358 -37.84 12.77 33.28
CA GLN A 358 -37.73 13.83 34.31
C GLN A 358 -38.16 13.36 35.70
N ILE A 359 -39.25 12.58 35.78
CA ILE A 359 -39.75 12.01 37.04
C ILE A 359 -38.75 10.98 37.58
N ASP A 360 -38.25 10.10 36.72
CA ASP A 360 -37.25 9.08 37.07
C ASP A 360 -35.96 9.74 37.60
N LYS A 361 -35.48 10.81 36.93
CA LYS A 361 -34.35 11.64 37.40
C LYS A 361 -34.62 12.27 38.78
N ARG A 362 -35.82 12.80 39.02
CA ARG A 362 -36.19 13.43 40.30
C ARG A 362 -36.30 12.42 41.45
N ASN A 363 -36.70 11.19 41.14
CA ASN A 363 -36.87 10.11 42.11
C ASN A 363 -35.57 9.32 42.37
N GLY A 364 -34.45 9.72 41.77
CA GLY A 364 -33.15 9.05 41.95
C GLY A 364 -33.09 7.66 41.31
N VAL A 365 -33.99 7.34 40.38
CA VAL A 365 -33.94 6.09 39.62
C VAL A 365 -32.97 6.30 38.46
N THR A 366 -31.69 6.02 38.70
CA THR A 366 -30.70 5.91 37.62
C THR A 366 -31.02 4.64 36.84
N ALA A 367 -31.31 4.77 35.55
CA ALA A 367 -31.49 3.63 34.68
C ALA A 367 -30.15 2.86 34.62
N ASP A 368 -30.16 1.60 35.06
CA ASP A 368 -29.07 0.65 34.88
C ASP A 368 -28.83 0.43 33.37
N ASN A 369 -28.05 1.29 32.73
CA ASN A 369 -27.47 1.02 31.42
C ASN A 369 -26.07 1.63 31.36
N LYS A 370 -25.09 0.73 31.34
CA LYS A 370 -23.65 0.94 31.56
C LYS A 370 -22.86 1.53 30.37
N ASP A 371 -23.50 2.28 29.48
CA ASP A 371 -22.81 2.79 28.27
C ASP A 371 -22.65 4.31 28.21
N VAL A 372 -23.01 5.05 29.28
CA VAL A 372 -22.65 6.46 29.40
C VAL A 372 -22.40 6.78 30.86
N ALA A 373 -21.22 7.35 31.14
CA ALA A 373 -20.73 7.64 32.48
C ALA A 373 -21.75 8.43 33.32
N ASP A 374 -21.93 7.97 34.56
CA ASP A 374 -22.72 8.62 35.60
C ASP A 374 -22.36 10.12 35.69
N ASN A 375 -23.36 10.95 35.44
CA ASN A 375 -23.33 12.37 35.79
C ASN A 375 -23.42 12.50 37.31
N ALA A 376 -22.27 12.39 37.98
CA ALA A 376 -22.08 12.83 39.35
C ALA A 376 -21.21 14.08 39.39
N GLN A 377 -21.71 15.20 38.86
CA GLN A 377 -21.47 16.55 39.39
C GLN A 377 -22.24 17.59 38.58
N ASP A 378 -23.27 18.14 39.21
CA ASP A 378 -23.93 19.40 38.86
C ASP A 378 -22.98 20.57 39.23
N GLY A 379 -21.81 20.58 38.61
CA GLY A 379 -20.95 21.74 38.52
C GLY A 379 -21.13 22.30 37.12
N GLU A 380 -21.49 23.58 37.00
CA GLU A 380 -21.37 24.32 35.74
C GLU A 380 -19.98 24.08 35.15
N ASP A 381 -19.86 23.15 34.20
CA ASP A 381 -18.65 23.01 33.41
C ASP A 381 -18.62 24.22 32.47
N LYS A 382 -17.99 25.30 32.95
CA LYS A 382 -17.77 26.57 32.23
C LYS A 382 -16.89 26.40 30.99
N SER A 383 -16.43 25.17 30.69
CA SER A 383 -15.67 24.88 29.49
C SER A 383 -16.51 25.08 28.23
N LYS A 384 -16.02 25.94 27.32
CA LYS A 384 -16.61 26.15 25.99
C LYS A 384 -16.16 25.08 24.97
N THR A 385 -15.29 24.14 25.36
CA THR A 385 -14.63 23.18 24.47
C THR A 385 -14.79 21.73 24.96
N ARG A 386 -14.69 20.79 24.02
CA ARG A 386 -14.67 19.33 24.25
C ARG A 386 -13.63 18.65 23.37
N LYS A 387 -13.18 17.46 23.77
CA LYS A 387 -12.31 16.61 22.96
C LYS A 387 -13.08 15.93 21.82
N LYS A 388 -12.39 15.51 20.75
CA LYS A 388 -12.99 14.76 19.62
C LYS A 388 -13.59 13.43 20.11
N SER A 389 -12.89 12.73 21.00
CA SER A 389 -13.29 11.47 21.66
C SER A 389 -14.45 11.57 22.64
N ASP A 390 -14.89 12.78 23.00
CA ASP A 390 -16.01 12.97 23.92
C ASP A 390 -17.33 12.54 23.29
N LYS A 391 -17.91 11.46 23.81
CA LYS A 391 -19.20 10.89 23.40
C LYS A 391 -20.39 11.38 24.23
N ASN A 392 -20.18 12.24 25.23
CA ASN A 392 -21.28 12.72 26.06
C ASN A 392 -22.19 13.64 25.26
N MET A 393 -23.38 13.14 24.87
CA MET A 393 -24.33 13.82 24.00
C MET A 393 -24.75 15.22 24.46
N ASP A 394 -24.62 15.56 25.74
CA ASP A 394 -24.94 16.89 26.26
C ASP A 394 -23.91 17.97 25.84
N ASN A 395 -22.72 17.57 25.39
CA ASN A 395 -21.65 18.46 24.93
C ASN A 395 -21.76 18.85 23.44
N TYR A 396 -22.88 18.59 22.78
CA TYR A 396 -23.09 18.83 21.34
C TYR A 396 -22.81 20.27 20.87
N ARG A 397 -22.93 21.26 21.77
CA ARG A 397 -22.70 22.70 21.46
C ARG A 397 -21.26 23.15 21.67
N LYS A 398 -20.37 22.32 22.23
CA LYS A 398 -19.00 22.70 22.57
C LYS A 398 -18.08 22.59 21.34
N ILE A 399 -17.16 23.54 21.19
CA ILE A 399 -16.12 23.53 20.14
C ILE A 399 -15.20 22.33 20.36
N VAL A 400 -14.82 21.66 19.28
CA VAL A 400 -14.03 20.43 19.30
C VAL A 400 -12.55 20.77 19.20
N ILE A 401 -11.76 20.25 20.13
CA ILE A 401 -10.31 20.25 20.06
C ILE A 401 -9.82 18.87 19.62
N ALA A 402 -8.68 18.84 18.91
CA ALA A 402 -8.04 17.60 18.50
C ALA A 402 -7.80 16.70 19.72
N ASP A 403 -8.00 15.40 19.53
CA ASP A 403 -7.35 14.44 20.42
C ASP A 403 -5.85 14.42 20.11
N ASP A 404 -5.08 14.09 21.13
CA ASP A 404 -3.64 14.24 21.25
C ASP A 404 -2.79 13.41 20.24
N SER A 405 -3.35 12.84 19.17
CA SER A 405 -2.69 11.80 18.35
C SER A 405 -2.84 11.89 16.82
N GLU A 406 -3.42 12.93 16.24
CA GLU A 406 -3.52 13.04 14.77
C GLU A 406 -2.53 14.08 14.21
N GLN A 407 -1.26 13.66 14.03
CA GLN A 407 -0.35 14.30 13.08
C GLN A 407 -0.12 13.36 11.91
N ASP A 408 -0.83 13.60 10.80
CA ASP A 408 -0.50 12.99 9.53
C ASP A 408 0.72 13.69 8.91
N GLU A 409 1.75 12.90 8.58
CA GLU A 409 2.93 13.36 7.83
C GLU A 409 2.54 13.70 6.38
N LYS A 410 2.30 14.99 6.09
CA LYS A 410 2.09 15.50 4.73
C LYS A 410 3.40 15.93 4.08
N TYR A 411 4.12 14.99 3.47
CA TYR A 411 5.07 15.28 2.39
C TYR A 411 4.96 14.21 1.30
N LYS A 412 4.27 14.54 0.20
CA LYS A 412 4.39 13.83 -1.08
C LYS A 412 5.20 14.71 -2.03
N SER A 413 6.44 14.28 -2.29
CA SER A 413 7.30 14.83 -3.33
C SER A 413 7.42 13.80 -4.44
N ASP A 414 7.11 14.21 -5.66
CA ASP A 414 7.12 13.38 -6.86
C ASP A 414 8.56 13.39 -7.42
N TYR A 415 9.26 12.27 -7.31
CA TYR A 415 10.67 12.13 -7.72
C TYR A 415 10.84 11.00 -8.74
N ARG A 416 11.81 11.21 -9.64
CA ARG A 416 12.14 10.41 -10.83
C ARG A 416 12.36 8.91 -10.56
N GLY A 417 12.73 8.53 -9.34
CA GLY A 417 13.03 7.16 -8.90
C GLY A 417 11.86 6.38 -8.30
N ARG A 418 10.73 7.02 -7.98
CA ARG A 418 9.62 6.41 -7.25
C ARG A 418 8.69 5.63 -8.17
N VAL A 419 9.18 4.50 -8.67
CA VAL A 419 8.40 3.65 -9.56
C VAL A 419 7.09 3.17 -8.94
N GLN A 420 6.98 3.13 -7.60
CA GLN A 420 5.81 2.70 -6.82
C GLN A 420 4.63 3.67 -6.85
N ASP A 421 4.85 4.91 -7.30
CA ASP A 421 3.81 5.94 -7.40
C ASP A 421 3.04 5.86 -8.74
N ARG A 422 3.46 4.95 -9.64
CA ARG A 422 2.83 4.82 -10.96
C ARG A 422 1.51 4.06 -10.87
N ASN A 423 0.50 4.55 -11.58
CA ASN A 423 -0.74 3.81 -11.70
C ASN A 423 -0.59 2.67 -12.72
N VAL A 424 -0.49 1.42 -12.24
CA VAL A 424 -0.36 0.22 -13.07
C VAL A 424 -1.59 -0.68 -12.89
N SER A 425 -2.06 -1.29 -13.98
CA SER A 425 -3.11 -2.31 -13.92
C SER A 425 -2.56 -3.60 -13.30
N ILE A 426 -3.22 -4.10 -12.26
CA ILE A 426 -2.83 -5.34 -11.60
C ILE A 426 -3.29 -6.50 -12.49
N LYS A 427 -2.34 -7.17 -13.15
CA LYS A 427 -2.57 -8.35 -13.98
C LYS A 427 -1.48 -9.37 -13.69
N MET A 428 -1.81 -10.66 -13.75
CA MET A 428 -0.81 -11.72 -13.67
C MET A 428 0.14 -11.66 -14.87
N GLU A 429 1.39 -12.06 -14.66
CA GLU A 429 2.36 -12.26 -15.73
C GLU A 429 1.92 -13.42 -16.63
N SER A 430 2.21 -13.29 -17.92
CA SER A 430 1.79 -14.22 -18.98
C SER A 430 2.46 -15.59 -18.85
N MET A 431 1.79 -16.62 -19.38
CA MET A 431 2.36 -17.96 -19.52
C MET A 431 3.57 -17.98 -20.46
N TYR A 432 4.45 -18.94 -20.22
CA TYR A 432 5.62 -19.19 -21.06
C TYR A 432 5.26 -19.95 -22.33
N ALA A 433 5.96 -19.60 -23.40
CA ALA A 433 5.84 -20.18 -24.73
C ALA A 433 7.20 -20.66 -25.25
N LEU A 434 7.17 -21.62 -26.17
CA LEU A 434 8.28 -21.91 -27.08
C LEU A 434 8.04 -21.12 -28.35
N THR A 435 8.91 -20.17 -28.67
CA THR A 435 8.80 -19.31 -29.85
C THR A 435 10.16 -18.88 -30.37
N TYR A 436 10.23 -18.34 -31.58
CA TYR A 436 11.45 -17.76 -32.13
C TYR A 436 11.64 -16.28 -31.76
N TYR A 437 10.55 -15.60 -31.36
CA TYR A 437 10.51 -14.16 -31.23
C TYR A 437 10.16 -13.71 -29.83
N GLU A 438 11.06 -12.93 -29.25
CA GLU A 438 10.96 -12.38 -27.91
C GLU A 438 11.08 -10.85 -27.98
N LYS A 439 10.28 -10.13 -27.20
CA LYS A 439 10.33 -8.66 -27.15
C LYS A 439 11.68 -8.22 -26.61
N LEU A 440 12.26 -7.21 -27.25
CA LEU A 440 13.45 -6.54 -26.72
C LEU A 440 13.06 -5.78 -25.44
N SER A 441 13.68 -6.15 -24.32
CA SER A 441 13.58 -5.43 -23.05
C SER A 441 14.85 -4.61 -22.82
N GLU A 442 14.71 -3.35 -22.42
CA GLU A 442 15.84 -2.47 -22.08
C GLU A 442 16.66 -3.01 -20.90
N VAL A 443 16.00 -3.75 -19.99
CA VAL A 443 16.65 -4.51 -18.92
C VAL A 443 16.91 -5.92 -19.44
N LYS A 444 18.18 -6.30 -19.57
CA LYS A 444 18.59 -7.64 -20.02
C LYS A 444 18.07 -8.70 -19.04
N ARG A 445 17.04 -9.45 -19.43
CA ARG A 445 16.49 -10.55 -18.63
C ARG A 445 17.33 -11.83 -18.76
N ILE A 446 17.11 -12.73 -17.80
CA ILE A 446 17.70 -14.06 -17.72
C ILE A 446 17.38 -14.82 -19.01
N VAL A 447 18.38 -15.48 -19.59
CA VAL A 447 18.14 -16.42 -20.69
C VAL A 447 17.60 -17.70 -20.08
N HIS A 448 16.33 -17.98 -20.36
CA HIS A 448 15.66 -19.19 -19.92
C HIS A 448 16.28 -20.42 -20.59
N PHE A 449 16.70 -21.38 -19.78
CA PHE A 449 17.41 -22.58 -20.24
C PHE A 449 16.67 -23.84 -19.82
N HIS A 450 16.61 -24.81 -20.73
CA HIS A 450 16.23 -26.18 -20.43
C HIS A 450 16.98 -27.14 -21.33
N LYS A 451 17.60 -28.19 -20.75
CA LYS A 451 18.51 -29.09 -21.47
C LYS A 451 17.88 -29.70 -22.73
N TYR A 452 16.65 -30.20 -22.62
CA TYR A 452 15.96 -30.84 -23.75
C TYR A 452 15.65 -29.87 -24.90
N ILE A 453 15.29 -28.61 -24.58
CA ILE A 453 15.01 -27.59 -25.60
C ILE A 453 16.31 -27.18 -26.31
N GLU A 454 17.42 -27.15 -25.58
CA GLU A 454 18.72 -26.91 -26.18
C GLU A 454 19.17 -28.07 -27.07
N GLU A 455 18.95 -29.32 -26.68
CA GLU A 455 19.21 -30.49 -27.54
C GLU A 455 18.39 -30.43 -28.84
N LEU A 456 17.13 -30.00 -28.75
CA LEU A 456 16.28 -29.71 -29.91
C LEU A 456 16.88 -28.60 -30.79
N ASN A 457 17.36 -27.51 -30.20
CA ASN A 457 18.02 -26.42 -30.95
C ASN A 457 19.30 -26.91 -31.66
N HIS A 458 20.08 -27.79 -31.03
CA HIS A 458 21.30 -28.35 -31.62
C HIS A 458 21.05 -29.32 -32.78
N SER A 459 19.86 -29.92 -32.86
CA SER A 459 19.48 -30.81 -33.96
C SER A 459 19.35 -30.09 -35.31
N LYS A 460 19.32 -28.74 -35.32
CA LYS A 460 19.15 -27.88 -36.51
C LYS A 460 17.89 -28.18 -37.33
N LEU A 461 16.88 -28.80 -36.71
CA LEU A 461 15.56 -29.01 -37.31
C LEU A 461 14.77 -27.72 -37.45
N PHE A 462 15.03 -26.73 -36.59
CA PHE A 462 14.30 -25.47 -36.54
C PHE A 462 14.99 -24.39 -37.39
N PRO A 463 14.23 -23.53 -38.10
CA PRO A 463 14.79 -22.43 -38.88
C PRO A 463 15.54 -21.41 -38.00
N LYS A 464 15.15 -21.31 -36.73
CA LYS A 464 15.78 -20.49 -35.68
C LYS A 464 15.76 -21.26 -34.36
N PRO A 465 16.65 -20.97 -33.40
CA PRO A 465 16.59 -21.57 -32.08
C PRO A 465 15.28 -21.20 -31.36
N LEU A 466 14.61 -22.20 -30.80
CA LEU A 466 13.48 -22.02 -29.90
C LEU A 466 13.93 -21.34 -28.62
N ARG A 467 13.14 -20.37 -28.18
CA ARG A 467 13.30 -19.65 -26.91
C ARG A 467 12.12 -19.97 -26.01
N ILE A 468 12.41 -20.09 -24.72
CA ILE A 468 11.40 -20.15 -23.67
C ILE A 468 11.18 -18.72 -23.19
N THR A 469 9.99 -18.14 -23.40
CA THR A 469 9.72 -16.76 -23.00
C THR A 469 8.24 -16.54 -22.68
N ASN A 470 7.96 -15.63 -21.76
CA ASN A 470 6.62 -15.09 -21.47
C ASN A 470 6.37 -13.75 -22.17
N MET A 471 7.36 -13.20 -22.88
CA MET A 471 7.29 -11.89 -23.54
C MET A 471 7.37 -12.04 -25.07
N GLU A 472 6.38 -12.71 -25.64
CA GLU A 472 6.33 -12.95 -27.08
C GLU A 472 6.25 -11.64 -27.87
N ALA A 473 7.06 -11.53 -28.93
CA ALA A 473 7.03 -10.38 -29.81
C ALA A 473 5.98 -10.55 -30.92
N PRO A 474 5.24 -9.48 -31.27
CA PRO A 474 4.42 -9.50 -32.48
C PRO A 474 5.32 -9.64 -33.71
N LEU A 475 4.88 -10.44 -34.68
CA LEU A 475 5.62 -10.66 -35.92
C LEU A 475 5.53 -9.43 -36.85
N THR A 476 6.59 -9.17 -37.60
CA THR A 476 6.55 -8.24 -38.73
C THR A 476 5.86 -8.89 -39.93
N GLU A 477 5.39 -8.08 -40.88
CA GLU A 477 4.74 -8.60 -42.10
C GLU A 477 5.66 -9.56 -42.88
N GLU A 478 6.95 -9.26 -42.95
CA GLU A 478 7.96 -10.13 -43.57
C GLU A 478 8.07 -11.48 -42.85
N GLN A 479 8.06 -11.47 -41.51
CA GLN A 479 8.11 -12.69 -40.71
C GLN A 479 6.83 -13.51 -40.87
N VAL A 480 5.66 -12.87 -40.94
CA VAL A 480 4.39 -13.56 -41.21
C VAL A 480 4.43 -14.26 -42.57
N ARG A 481 4.88 -13.56 -43.63
CA ARG A 481 5.04 -14.17 -44.97
C ARG A 481 6.03 -15.33 -44.97
N PHE A 482 7.13 -15.19 -44.22
CA PHE A 482 8.11 -16.26 -44.05
C PHE A 482 7.50 -17.51 -43.40
N HIS A 483 6.70 -17.35 -42.34
CA HIS A 483 6.04 -18.48 -41.68
C HIS A 483 4.94 -19.11 -42.55
N PHE A 484 4.20 -18.36 -43.36
CA PHE A 484 3.30 -18.94 -44.36
C PHE A 484 4.04 -19.83 -45.37
N ALA A 485 5.19 -19.38 -45.87
CA ALA A 485 6.01 -20.20 -46.77
C ALA A 485 6.55 -21.47 -46.08
N LEU A 486 6.88 -21.40 -44.79
CA LEU A 486 7.27 -22.56 -44.00
C LEU A 486 6.11 -23.54 -43.79
N VAL A 487 4.87 -23.05 -43.59
CA VAL A 487 3.68 -23.91 -43.52
C VAL A 487 3.53 -24.74 -44.81
N ASP A 488 3.68 -24.12 -45.98
CA ASP A 488 3.60 -24.82 -47.27
C ASP A 488 4.74 -25.85 -47.44
N SER A 489 5.96 -25.48 -47.05
CA SER A 489 7.14 -26.36 -47.08
C SER A 489 6.95 -27.56 -46.15
N HIS A 490 6.63 -27.33 -44.87
CA HIS A 490 6.44 -28.38 -43.88
C HIS A 490 5.24 -29.27 -44.24
N THR A 491 4.20 -28.73 -44.89
CA THR A 491 3.10 -29.55 -45.40
C THR A 491 3.58 -30.54 -46.46
N SER A 492 4.46 -30.11 -47.36
CA SER A 492 5.08 -30.99 -48.35
C SER A 492 5.95 -32.06 -47.69
N ASP A 493 6.72 -31.70 -46.66
CA ASP A 493 7.57 -32.62 -45.91
C ASP A 493 6.78 -33.66 -45.11
N ILE A 494 5.62 -33.28 -44.54
CA ILE A 494 4.72 -34.18 -43.82
C ILE A 494 4.03 -35.14 -44.79
N VAL A 495 3.68 -34.70 -46.00
CA VAL A 495 3.14 -35.60 -47.04
C VAL A 495 4.19 -36.65 -47.46
N ALA A 496 5.47 -36.26 -47.50
CA ALA A 496 6.56 -37.17 -47.83
C ALA A 496 6.89 -38.17 -46.69
N ASP A 497 6.69 -37.78 -45.43
CA ASP A 497 6.98 -38.57 -44.24
C ASP A 497 6.01 -38.19 -43.11
N ASP A 498 4.89 -38.91 -43.04
CA ASP A 498 3.75 -38.58 -42.17
C ASP A 498 3.94 -39.03 -40.71
N LYS A 499 5.03 -39.76 -40.41
CA LYS A 499 5.32 -40.35 -39.10
C LYS A 499 6.26 -39.54 -38.22
N ASP A 500 6.81 -38.43 -38.73
CA ASP A 500 7.71 -37.59 -37.96
C ASP A 500 6.95 -36.57 -37.10
N ALA A 501 6.86 -36.85 -35.80
CA ALA A 501 6.22 -35.97 -34.82
C ALA A 501 6.81 -34.55 -34.79
N LYS A 502 8.12 -34.40 -35.05
CA LYS A 502 8.80 -33.11 -34.98
C LYS A 502 8.45 -32.21 -36.16
N LYS A 503 8.24 -32.78 -37.35
CA LYS A 503 7.77 -32.02 -38.54
C LYS A 503 6.37 -31.49 -38.33
N ARG A 504 5.48 -32.29 -37.74
CA ARG A 504 4.13 -31.82 -37.35
C ARG A 504 4.20 -30.72 -36.29
N PHE A 505 5.07 -30.87 -35.29
CA PHE A 505 5.29 -29.82 -34.30
C PHE A 505 5.82 -28.51 -34.91
N LEU A 506 6.75 -28.58 -35.88
CA LEU A 506 7.24 -27.41 -36.60
C LEU A 506 6.12 -26.65 -37.31
N ARG A 507 5.29 -27.37 -38.09
CA ARG A 507 4.15 -26.76 -38.78
C ARG A 507 3.12 -26.19 -37.80
N GLY A 508 2.83 -26.91 -36.70
CA GLY A 508 1.97 -26.42 -35.63
C GLY A 508 2.48 -25.14 -34.98
N LEU A 509 3.80 -24.99 -34.85
CA LEU A 509 4.43 -23.76 -34.36
C LEU A 509 4.33 -22.61 -35.37
N ASP A 510 4.47 -22.88 -36.67
CA ASP A 510 4.28 -21.86 -37.70
C ASP A 510 2.82 -21.38 -37.75
N PHE A 511 1.85 -22.30 -37.67
CA PHE A 511 0.43 -21.96 -37.53
C PHE A 511 0.15 -21.10 -36.30
N TYR A 512 0.77 -21.44 -35.16
CA TYR A 512 0.69 -20.62 -33.95
C TYR A 512 1.20 -19.19 -34.18
N LEU A 513 2.34 -19.03 -34.84
CA LEU A 513 2.96 -17.73 -35.09
C LEU A 513 2.13 -16.85 -36.04
N VAL A 514 1.41 -17.44 -36.99
CA VAL A 514 0.44 -16.72 -37.84
C VAL A 514 -0.97 -16.62 -37.22
N GLN A 515 -1.11 -17.01 -35.95
CA GLN A 515 -2.35 -16.97 -35.16
C GLN A 515 -3.49 -17.88 -35.66
N ASP A 516 -3.17 -18.91 -36.44
CA ASP A 516 -4.11 -19.99 -36.76
C ASP A 516 -4.10 -21.06 -35.64
N PHE A 517 -4.83 -20.76 -34.57
CA PHE A 517 -4.88 -21.64 -33.39
C PHE A 517 -5.52 -23.00 -33.68
N ALA A 518 -6.49 -23.08 -34.60
CA ALA A 518 -7.19 -24.33 -34.88
C ALA A 518 -6.25 -25.33 -35.57
N SER A 519 -5.57 -24.91 -36.64
CA SER A 519 -4.60 -25.74 -37.35
C SER A 519 -3.39 -26.09 -36.46
N SER A 520 -2.95 -25.15 -35.63
CA SER A 520 -1.88 -25.37 -34.65
C SER A 520 -2.22 -26.47 -33.64
N ILE A 521 -3.42 -26.45 -33.05
CA ILE A 521 -3.89 -27.47 -32.09
C ILE A 521 -4.00 -28.85 -32.75
N ASP A 522 -4.48 -28.92 -34.00
CA ASP A 522 -4.57 -30.19 -34.72
C ASP A 522 -3.17 -30.78 -34.95
N ASP A 523 -2.22 -29.99 -35.45
CA ASP A 523 -0.86 -30.46 -35.69
C ASP A 523 -0.14 -30.90 -34.41
N PHE A 524 -0.30 -30.18 -33.30
CA PHE A 524 0.24 -30.64 -32.02
C PHE A 524 -0.43 -31.92 -31.53
N THR A 525 -1.73 -32.09 -31.80
CA THR A 525 -2.44 -33.34 -31.46
C THR A 525 -1.91 -34.51 -32.27
N GLN A 526 -1.70 -34.32 -33.58
CA GLN A 526 -1.11 -35.35 -34.44
C GLN A 526 0.35 -35.65 -34.04
N ALA A 527 1.13 -34.63 -33.67
CA ALA A 527 2.49 -34.84 -33.16
C ALA A 527 2.50 -35.70 -31.89
N ILE A 528 1.57 -35.46 -30.96
CA ILE A 528 1.42 -36.25 -29.73
C ILE A 528 0.99 -37.70 -30.02
N LEU A 529 0.12 -37.92 -31.01
CA LEU A 529 -0.28 -39.27 -31.41
C LEU A 529 0.87 -40.08 -32.02
N LEU A 530 1.85 -39.40 -32.63
CA LEU A 530 3.05 -40.02 -33.22
C LEU A 530 4.16 -40.27 -32.18
N ASP A 531 4.35 -39.34 -31.25
CA ASP A 531 5.31 -39.44 -30.15
C ASP A 531 4.71 -38.91 -28.85
N ASP A 532 4.20 -39.85 -28.03
CA ASP A 532 3.54 -39.55 -26.75
C ASP A 532 4.52 -39.07 -25.66
N LYS A 533 5.83 -39.15 -25.90
CA LYS A 533 6.88 -38.66 -24.99
C LYS A 533 7.35 -37.26 -25.34
N PHE A 534 6.91 -36.71 -26.47
CA PHE A 534 7.33 -35.40 -26.94
C PHE A 534 6.60 -34.26 -26.21
N PHE A 535 7.01 -33.99 -24.98
CA PHE A 535 6.37 -32.99 -24.12
C PHE A 535 6.26 -31.56 -24.70
N PRO A 536 7.16 -31.06 -25.59
CA PRO A 536 6.98 -29.73 -26.19
C PRO A 536 5.66 -29.56 -26.94
N ALA A 537 5.14 -30.63 -27.56
CA ALA A 537 3.85 -30.59 -28.24
C ALA A 537 2.69 -30.44 -27.23
N TYR A 538 2.73 -31.14 -26.09
CA TYR A 538 1.76 -30.95 -25.02
C TYR A 538 1.82 -29.53 -24.45
N PHE A 539 3.04 -29.01 -24.21
CA PHE A 539 3.25 -27.67 -23.65
C PHE A 539 2.70 -26.57 -24.56
N MET A 540 3.02 -26.62 -25.86
CA MET A 540 2.51 -25.65 -26.83
C MET A 540 1.01 -25.82 -27.06
N ARG A 541 0.49 -27.05 -27.14
CA ARG A 541 -0.96 -27.27 -27.28
C ARG A 541 -1.74 -26.68 -26.11
N ALA A 542 -1.26 -26.84 -24.88
CA ALA A 542 -1.86 -26.23 -23.69
C ALA A 542 -1.90 -24.69 -23.81
N LEU A 543 -0.77 -24.07 -24.16
CA LEU A 543 -0.67 -22.63 -24.33
C LEU A 543 -1.64 -22.11 -25.41
N VAL A 544 -1.67 -22.76 -26.58
CA VAL A 544 -2.51 -22.34 -27.71
C VAL A 544 -3.99 -22.47 -27.37
N ARG A 545 -4.38 -23.59 -26.73
CA ARG A 545 -5.75 -23.77 -26.23
C ARG A 545 -6.12 -22.67 -25.25
N TYR A 546 -5.28 -22.39 -24.26
CA TYR A 546 -5.53 -21.31 -23.31
C TYR A 546 -5.71 -19.96 -24.00
N LYS A 547 -4.81 -19.59 -24.93
CA LYS A 547 -4.92 -18.32 -25.67
C LYS A 547 -6.21 -18.23 -26.49
N GLN A 548 -6.63 -19.35 -27.09
CA GLN A 548 -7.90 -19.42 -27.80
C GLN A 548 -9.10 -19.19 -26.86
N LEU A 549 -9.05 -19.72 -25.63
CA LEU A 549 -10.09 -19.48 -24.61
C LEU A 549 -10.12 -18.02 -24.15
N GLU A 550 -8.96 -17.43 -23.85
CA GLU A 550 -8.87 -16.02 -23.46
C GLU A 550 -9.34 -15.08 -24.58
N TYR A 551 -9.03 -15.39 -25.84
CA TYR A 551 -9.52 -14.64 -26.99
C TYR A 551 -11.05 -14.69 -27.10
N LYS A 552 -11.64 -15.88 -27.01
CA LYS A 552 -13.10 -16.07 -27.01
C LYS A 552 -13.78 -15.30 -25.87
N LYS A 553 -13.18 -15.34 -24.68
CA LYS A 553 -13.68 -14.60 -23.51
C LYS A 553 -13.64 -13.09 -23.73
N ALA A 554 -12.54 -12.56 -24.23
CA ALA A 554 -12.41 -11.14 -24.54
C ALA A 554 -13.40 -10.69 -25.64
N GLU A 555 -13.66 -11.52 -26.65
CA GLU A 555 -14.64 -11.25 -27.70
C GLU A 555 -16.09 -11.21 -27.15
N ALA A 556 -16.42 -12.13 -26.24
CA ALA A 556 -17.70 -12.14 -25.53
C ALA A 556 -17.90 -10.88 -24.65
N GLU A 557 -16.88 -10.49 -23.89
CA GLU A 557 -16.93 -9.27 -23.05
C GLU A 557 -17.11 -7.98 -23.89
N LEU A 558 -16.52 -7.92 -25.09
CA LEU A 558 -16.67 -6.79 -26.01
C LEU A 558 -18.07 -6.70 -26.63
N THR A 559 -18.76 -7.84 -26.81
CA THR A 559 -20.09 -7.89 -27.43
C THR A 559 -21.21 -7.58 -26.43
N GLU A 560 -21.01 -7.79 -25.13
CA GLU A 560 -21.98 -7.42 -24.09
C GLU A 560 -22.05 -5.90 -23.81
N GLY A 561 -20.96 -5.16 -24.07
CA GLY A 561 -20.86 -3.72 -23.78
C GLY A 561 -21.48 -2.75 -24.80
N VAL A 562 -22.09 -3.24 -25.89
CA VAL A 562 -22.61 -2.40 -26.98
C VAL A 562 -24.14 -2.20 -26.84
N PRO A 563 -24.63 -0.98 -26.55
CA PRO A 563 -26.06 -0.70 -26.53
C PRO A 563 -26.61 -0.75 -27.96
N GLY A 564 -27.39 -1.79 -28.28
CA GLY A 564 -28.05 -1.96 -29.58
C GLY A 564 -27.64 -3.19 -30.39
N ALA A 565 -26.79 -4.07 -29.85
CA ALA A 565 -26.51 -5.36 -30.50
C ALA A 565 -27.78 -6.23 -30.53
N SER A 566 -28.18 -6.65 -31.74
CA SER A 566 -29.35 -7.49 -31.99
C SER A 566 -29.29 -8.80 -31.21
N SER A 567 -30.44 -9.30 -30.76
CA SER A 567 -30.62 -10.55 -29.99
C SER A 567 -30.08 -11.83 -30.65
N ASP A 568 -29.64 -11.77 -31.90
CA ASP A 568 -29.09 -12.89 -32.67
C ASP A 568 -27.58 -13.12 -32.50
N SER A 569 -26.83 -12.22 -31.84
CA SER A 569 -25.40 -12.43 -31.51
C SER A 569 -25.17 -13.26 -30.24
N LYS A 570 -26.24 -13.69 -29.55
CA LYS A 570 -26.21 -14.41 -28.25
C LYS A 570 -25.88 -15.92 -28.32
N LYS A 571 -25.00 -16.35 -29.24
CA LYS A 571 -24.63 -17.78 -29.37
C LYS A 571 -23.13 -18.01 -29.57
N GLN A 572 -22.28 -17.19 -28.96
CA GLN A 572 -20.91 -17.66 -28.74
C GLN A 572 -20.91 -18.55 -27.49
N PRO A 573 -20.36 -19.78 -27.58
CA PRO A 573 -20.31 -20.69 -26.43
C PRO A 573 -19.48 -20.05 -25.31
N GLU A 574 -20.09 -19.91 -24.14
CA GLU A 574 -19.44 -19.39 -22.93
C GLU A 574 -18.27 -20.31 -22.56
N VAL A 575 -17.10 -19.72 -22.29
CA VAL A 575 -15.91 -20.49 -21.87
C VAL A 575 -16.17 -21.07 -20.48
N THR A 576 -16.15 -22.39 -20.37
CA THR A 576 -16.46 -23.11 -19.14
C THR A 576 -15.19 -23.59 -18.41
N SER A 577 -15.33 -24.00 -17.15
CA SER A 577 -14.22 -24.63 -16.41
C SER A 577 -13.69 -25.89 -17.09
N ILE A 578 -14.57 -26.63 -17.78
CA ILE A 578 -14.22 -27.85 -18.52
C ILE A 578 -13.20 -27.56 -19.63
N ASP A 579 -13.27 -26.39 -20.25
CA ASP A 579 -12.34 -26.00 -21.30
C ASP A 579 -10.91 -25.80 -20.75
N TYR A 580 -10.80 -25.25 -19.54
CA TYR A 580 -9.51 -25.10 -18.85
C TYR A 580 -8.99 -26.43 -18.28
N ASP A 581 -9.86 -27.39 -17.95
CA ASP A 581 -9.42 -28.74 -17.53
C ASP A 581 -8.64 -29.47 -18.64
N ILE A 582 -9.02 -29.26 -19.91
CA ILE A 582 -8.28 -29.81 -21.05
C ILE A 582 -6.86 -29.21 -21.12
N VAL A 583 -6.73 -27.90 -20.88
CA VAL A 583 -5.42 -27.22 -20.82
C VAL A 583 -4.59 -27.77 -19.66
N LYS A 584 -5.21 -27.91 -18.48
CA LYS A 584 -4.57 -28.47 -17.29
C LYS A 584 -4.07 -29.89 -17.54
N ASN A 585 -4.86 -30.75 -18.19
CA ASN A 585 -4.47 -32.13 -18.49
C ASN A 585 -3.23 -32.21 -19.40
N ASP A 586 -3.11 -31.32 -20.39
CA ASP A 586 -1.90 -31.24 -21.23
C ASP A 586 -0.67 -30.86 -20.38
N LEU A 587 -0.82 -29.92 -19.43
CA LEU A 587 0.26 -29.52 -18.53
C LEU A 587 0.58 -30.60 -17.48
N ASP A 588 -0.40 -31.38 -17.04
CA ASP A 588 -0.19 -32.55 -16.20
C ASP A 588 0.73 -33.57 -16.90
N HIS A 589 0.51 -33.81 -18.21
CA HIS A 589 1.38 -34.65 -19.02
C HIS A 589 2.79 -34.05 -19.19
N VAL A 590 2.91 -32.73 -19.41
CA VAL A 590 4.22 -32.06 -19.46
C VAL A 590 5.02 -32.32 -18.20
N ILE A 591 4.38 -32.17 -17.02
CA ILE A 591 5.03 -32.35 -15.72
C ILE A 591 5.40 -33.83 -15.48
N GLN A 592 4.59 -34.78 -15.95
CA GLN A 592 4.92 -36.20 -15.88
C GLN A 592 6.12 -36.57 -16.75
N LEU A 593 6.21 -36.02 -17.96
CA LEU A 593 7.26 -36.32 -18.93
C LEU A 593 8.57 -35.56 -18.63
N ALA A 594 8.47 -34.33 -18.13
CA ALA A 594 9.60 -33.48 -17.78
C ALA A 594 9.40 -32.80 -16.41
N PRO A 595 9.60 -33.53 -15.30
CA PRO A 595 9.42 -33.00 -13.94
C PRO A 595 10.38 -31.86 -13.56
N ASP A 596 11.47 -31.67 -14.32
CA ASP A 596 12.43 -30.57 -14.18
C ASP A 596 12.07 -29.33 -15.02
N PHE A 597 11.04 -29.43 -15.87
CA PHE A 597 10.59 -28.32 -16.72
C PHE A 597 9.70 -27.33 -15.94
N VAL A 598 10.36 -26.39 -15.27
CA VAL A 598 9.75 -25.40 -14.36
C VAL A 598 8.55 -24.65 -14.97
N TYR A 599 8.61 -24.34 -16.27
CA TYR A 599 7.56 -23.59 -16.98
C TYR A 599 6.24 -24.36 -17.10
N GLY A 600 6.28 -25.70 -17.01
CA GLY A 600 5.08 -26.54 -16.96
C GLY A 600 4.26 -26.29 -15.69
N TYR A 601 4.93 -26.29 -14.53
CA TYR A 601 4.30 -25.95 -13.24
C TYR A 601 3.77 -24.52 -13.24
N TYR A 602 4.56 -23.54 -13.70
CA TYR A 602 4.13 -22.15 -13.75
C TYR A 602 2.90 -21.93 -14.64
N ASN A 603 2.88 -22.50 -15.84
CA ASN A 603 1.71 -22.40 -16.71
C ASN A 603 0.49 -23.12 -16.10
N ARG A 604 0.69 -24.26 -15.42
CA ARG A 604 -0.42 -24.97 -14.75
C ARG A 604 -0.97 -24.15 -13.59
N ALA A 605 -0.11 -23.48 -12.82
CA ALA A 605 -0.51 -22.56 -11.77
C ALA A 605 -1.37 -21.41 -12.30
N ASN A 606 -0.99 -20.79 -13.43
CA ASN A 606 -1.78 -19.74 -14.07
C ASN A 606 -3.19 -20.25 -14.47
N VAL A 607 -3.28 -21.47 -15.02
CA VAL A 607 -4.56 -22.11 -15.38
C VAL A 607 -5.40 -22.41 -14.14
N LEU A 608 -4.79 -22.94 -13.08
CA LEU A 608 -5.46 -23.20 -11.80
C LEU A 608 -5.98 -21.91 -11.15
N SER A 609 -5.23 -20.81 -11.23
CA SER A 609 -5.70 -19.49 -10.80
C SER A 609 -6.93 -19.03 -11.59
N MET A 610 -7.02 -19.30 -12.91
CA MET A 610 -8.22 -19.02 -13.70
C MET A 610 -9.40 -19.92 -13.35
N LEU A 611 -9.14 -21.19 -13.01
CA LEU A 611 -10.11 -22.13 -12.45
C LEU A 611 -10.55 -21.78 -11.01
N LYS A 612 -9.96 -20.74 -10.40
CA LYS A 612 -10.13 -20.34 -9.00
C LYS A 612 -9.67 -21.42 -8.00
N ASP A 613 -8.90 -22.40 -8.44
CA ASP A 613 -8.16 -23.32 -7.57
C ASP A 613 -6.85 -22.66 -7.13
N TYR A 614 -6.98 -21.68 -6.22
CA TYR A 614 -5.83 -20.95 -5.72
C TYR A 614 -4.90 -21.82 -4.88
N ARG A 615 -5.39 -22.89 -4.24
CA ARG A 615 -4.53 -23.79 -3.45
C ARG A 615 -3.61 -24.58 -4.36
N GLY A 616 -4.16 -25.21 -5.40
CA GLY A 616 -3.35 -25.89 -6.42
C GLY A 616 -2.39 -24.94 -7.12
N ALA A 617 -2.83 -23.72 -7.44
CA ALA A 617 -1.96 -22.71 -8.04
C ALA A 617 -0.76 -22.36 -7.13
N LEU A 618 -0.97 -22.16 -5.83
CA LEU A 618 0.10 -21.90 -4.87
C LEU A 618 1.08 -23.07 -4.76
N GLU A 619 0.61 -24.33 -4.78
CA GLU A 619 1.47 -25.52 -4.78
C GLU A 619 2.38 -25.56 -6.03
N ASP A 620 1.84 -25.25 -7.19
CA ASP A 620 2.60 -25.21 -8.44
C ASP A 620 3.58 -24.05 -8.51
N TYR A 621 3.19 -22.85 -8.07
CA TYR A 621 4.15 -21.73 -7.95
C TYR A 621 5.25 -22.06 -6.94
N ASN A 622 4.93 -22.71 -5.82
CA ASN A 622 5.94 -23.19 -4.86
C ASN A 622 6.90 -24.16 -5.54
N LYS A 623 6.39 -25.12 -6.31
CA LYS A 623 7.24 -26.10 -7.01
C LYS A 623 8.12 -25.44 -8.07
N ALA A 624 7.57 -24.48 -8.81
CA ALA A 624 8.32 -23.70 -9.80
C ALA A 624 9.50 -22.95 -9.15
N ILE A 625 9.26 -22.33 -7.99
CA ILE A 625 10.27 -21.60 -7.22
C ILE A 625 11.31 -22.53 -6.57
N GLU A 626 10.88 -23.73 -6.14
CA GLU A 626 11.80 -24.75 -5.62
C GLU A 626 12.81 -25.19 -6.67
N LEU A 627 12.35 -25.41 -7.91
CA LEU A 627 13.18 -25.81 -9.04
C LEU A 627 14.06 -24.65 -9.56
N ASN A 628 13.52 -23.42 -9.58
CA ASN A 628 14.26 -22.22 -9.96
C ASN A 628 14.01 -21.07 -8.97
N LYS A 629 15.00 -20.82 -8.10
CA LYS A 629 14.93 -19.79 -7.06
C LYS A 629 14.95 -18.35 -7.59
N ASP A 630 15.36 -18.15 -8.84
CA ASP A 630 15.41 -16.84 -9.50
C ASP A 630 14.22 -16.64 -10.47
N PHE A 631 13.12 -17.37 -10.25
CA PHE A 631 11.93 -17.29 -11.10
C PHE A 631 11.00 -16.13 -10.70
N ALA A 632 11.30 -14.93 -11.19
CA ALA A 632 10.61 -13.69 -10.85
C ALA A 632 9.08 -13.76 -11.03
N GLU A 633 8.63 -14.27 -12.17
CA GLU A 633 7.23 -14.36 -12.56
C GLU A 633 6.42 -15.26 -11.62
N ALA A 634 7.02 -16.36 -11.15
CA ALA A 634 6.39 -17.26 -10.20
C ALA A 634 6.18 -16.57 -8.84
N TYR A 635 7.18 -15.82 -8.36
CA TYR A 635 7.01 -14.99 -7.17
C TYR A 635 5.92 -13.94 -7.37
N PHE A 636 5.89 -13.27 -8.52
CA PHE A 636 4.90 -12.23 -8.79
C PHE A 636 3.47 -12.78 -8.77
N ASN A 637 3.19 -13.84 -9.53
CA ASN A 637 1.85 -14.42 -9.61
C ASN A 637 1.45 -15.12 -8.30
N ARG A 638 2.38 -15.76 -7.59
CA ARG A 638 2.12 -16.31 -6.24
C ARG A 638 1.79 -15.20 -5.26
N GLY A 639 2.51 -14.08 -5.32
CA GLY A 639 2.27 -12.91 -4.49
C GLY A 639 0.89 -12.29 -4.71
N LEU A 640 0.48 -12.15 -5.98
CA LEU A 640 -0.88 -11.71 -6.32
C LEU A 640 -1.95 -12.69 -5.83
N THR A 641 -1.69 -14.00 -5.97
CA THR A 641 -2.60 -15.04 -5.47
C THR A 641 -2.76 -14.96 -3.96
N HIS A 642 -1.66 -14.73 -3.22
CA HIS A 642 -1.72 -14.51 -1.77
C HIS A 642 -2.51 -13.26 -1.39
N ILE A 643 -2.31 -12.13 -2.06
CA ILE A 643 -3.09 -10.90 -1.83
C ILE A 643 -4.57 -11.14 -2.10
N PHE A 644 -4.90 -11.83 -3.19
CA PHE A 644 -6.30 -12.16 -3.52
C PHE A 644 -6.97 -13.01 -2.42
N LEU A 645 -6.21 -13.87 -1.75
CA LEU A 645 -6.67 -14.68 -0.63
C LEU A 645 -6.69 -13.93 0.73
N GLY A 646 -6.31 -12.66 0.77
CA GLY A 646 -6.19 -11.86 2.00
C GLY A 646 -4.87 -12.03 2.75
N ASN A 647 -3.93 -12.84 2.25
CA ASN A 647 -2.62 -13.08 2.86
C ASN A 647 -1.61 -11.99 2.47
N ASN A 648 -1.92 -10.72 2.76
CA ASN A 648 -1.16 -9.56 2.28
C ASN A 648 0.32 -9.62 2.65
N LYS A 649 0.66 -10.07 3.87
CA LYS A 649 2.07 -10.18 4.31
C LYS A 649 2.89 -11.14 3.44
N GLN A 650 2.36 -12.33 3.16
CA GLN A 650 3.01 -13.31 2.29
C GLN A 650 3.09 -12.79 0.86
N GLY A 651 2.00 -12.17 0.38
CA GLY A 651 1.94 -11.58 -0.94
C GLY A 651 2.97 -10.48 -1.17
N ILE A 652 3.14 -9.57 -0.21
CA ILE A 652 4.14 -8.50 -0.25
C ILE A 652 5.56 -9.07 -0.23
N THR A 653 5.84 -10.10 0.58
CA THR A 653 7.16 -10.76 0.60
C THR A 653 7.52 -11.33 -0.78
N ASP A 654 6.56 -11.98 -1.43
CA ASP A 654 6.73 -12.53 -2.78
C ASP A 654 6.90 -11.43 -3.84
N LEU A 655 6.10 -10.36 -3.77
CA LEU A 655 6.22 -9.22 -4.67
C LEU A 655 7.55 -8.48 -4.48
N SER A 656 8.05 -8.35 -3.24
CA SER A 656 9.39 -7.81 -2.96
C SER A 656 10.43 -8.64 -3.71
N LYS A 657 10.33 -9.97 -3.63
CA LYS A 657 11.27 -10.86 -4.33
C LYS A 657 11.15 -10.77 -5.86
N ALA A 658 9.94 -10.64 -6.39
CA ALA A 658 9.71 -10.41 -7.81
C ALA A 658 10.31 -9.07 -8.30
N GLY A 659 10.14 -8.01 -7.51
CA GLY A 659 10.74 -6.69 -7.75
C GLY A 659 12.27 -6.74 -7.75
N GLU A 660 12.86 -7.43 -6.76
CA GLU A 660 14.30 -7.69 -6.73
C GLU A 660 14.78 -8.37 -8.02
N LEU A 661 14.02 -9.34 -8.54
CA LEU A 661 14.39 -10.11 -9.74
C LEU A 661 14.05 -9.40 -11.06
N GLY A 662 13.48 -8.18 -11.01
CA GLY A 662 13.31 -7.30 -12.16
C GLY A 662 11.88 -6.99 -12.57
N ILE A 663 10.87 -7.47 -11.83
CA ILE A 663 9.46 -7.12 -12.09
C ILE A 663 9.12 -5.80 -11.37
N VAL A 664 9.39 -4.69 -12.05
CA VAL A 664 9.25 -3.33 -11.50
C VAL A 664 7.82 -3.00 -11.05
N SER A 665 6.82 -3.56 -11.74
CA SER A 665 5.40 -3.39 -11.39
C SER A 665 5.08 -3.87 -9.97
N ALA A 666 5.88 -4.77 -9.39
CA ALA A 666 5.67 -5.29 -8.04
C ALA A 666 5.68 -4.19 -6.96
N TYR A 667 6.58 -3.20 -7.06
CA TYR A 667 6.69 -2.12 -6.07
C TYR A 667 5.42 -1.24 -6.01
N ASN A 668 4.74 -1.04 -7.14
CA ASN A 668 3.43 -0.36 -7.17
C ASN A 668 2.37 -1.11 -6.36
N ILE A 669 2.40 -2.44 -6.46
CA ILE A 669 1.43 -3.31 -5.83
C ILE A 669 1.72 -3.38 -4.33
N ILE A 670 3.00 -3.53 -3.94
CA ILE A 670 3.43 -3.47 -2.54
C ILE A 670 2.87 -2.23 -1.86
N LYS A 671 3.08 -1.03 -2.43
CA LYS A 671 2.57 0.21 -1.84
C LYS A 671 1.05 0.17 -1.63
N ARG A 672 0.28 -0.20 -2.65
CA ARG A 672 -1.19 -0.25 -2.59
C ARG A 672 -1.72 -1.12 -1.46
N PHE A 673 -1.09 -2.27 -1.23
CA PHE A 673 -1.53 -3.25 -0.22
C PHE A 673 -0.81 -3.11 1.12
N THR A 674 0.12 -2.15 1.24
CA THR A 674 0.75 -1.77 2.51
C THR A 674 -0.06 -0.65 3.20
N ASP A 675 -0.67 0.24 2.42
CA ASP A 675 -1.43 1.39 2.91
C ASP A 675 -2.90 1.07 3.27
N THR A 676 -3.46 -0.04 2.79
CA THR A 676 -4.81 -0.48 3.15
C THR A 676 -4.81 -1.05 4.58
N ARG A 677 -5.11 -0.19 5.55
CA ARG A 677 -5.46 -0.57 6.92
C ARG A 677 -6.72 -1.47 6.87
N GLU A 678 -6.64 -2.65 7.47
CA GLU A 678 -7.82 -3.42 7.88
C GLU A 678 -8.49 -2.77 9.08
#